data_AF-A0A2H1VST1-F1
#
_entry.id   AF-A0A2H1VST1-F1
#
_cell.length_a   1.000
_cell.length_b   1.000
_cell.length_c   1.000
_cell.angle_alpha   90.00
_cell.angle_beta   90.00
_cell.angle_gamma   90.00
#
_symmetry.space_group_name_H-M   'P 1'
#
loop_
_entity.id
_entity.type
_entity.pdbx_description
1 polymer ?
#
loop_
_entity_poly.entity_id
_entity_poly.type
_entity_poly.pdbx_seq_one_letter_code
_entity_poly.pdbx_strand_id
1 'polypeptide(L)'
;MKSCGISLNMDTYLIITLTSILIATTSASIYGSENAINGINKVPKIEGQDVITWCTTSLLENQKCEKLAQSVLQDKGLFGKDFIELKCRRAFDTEECMSWVDQGEASLLGLDAGEVYVAGRYHSLVPILQELYGAGKPYQYSIAVVRKGALPSIQPGYGLSGLRGAKACFPGVGALAGWVMPIHVLMQEGGLKITDCNNHVKSAIEFFGDSCAPNSLKDMYNPIGDNSDKLCKLCSGGAGIRCTLADPYAGYEGALRCLIANNSGEIAFVRDTTVQHALLSHQILGGVTEDQFEIICRDGSRRPVTDSENCNWGRVPADAIVTSSAVSMEQRKKYQDFLQIIYQLYGEPNPLNKNYNNITNGFQTGGYNPYSSTESSRYPYDSFNRDNRFNNNFNNRQNEFEEDMNHKASTMPPFKNRVDSSGQPIESIFQLFRSNETTDLLLQDATVNFRVLKEEEQAAKHILNNKFVGGQAENAVLAIRGCPIKRATLCVTSDQEMDKCLKMRVALKAAFLSPTLVCWRGHSTRHCERAIAEGAADFALFDAADMLHAANMHRLVPFMQEIYSSGDNWYYAVAVAKEQDPDTDLTYLRGKNACHTGLGMAAGWVFPLAYLISNGWIRSYGCDGAHAAAEYFTKSCAPGALSAEYVDSATVPHDNLCHLCHGASFRRCRRDASEDYFGHVGAVRCMVEGGGDVAFVRHSAPAEVSAGRRREWWARDLLPDDLQLLCPDGTRAKMHEYKHCNLGKVPGSVLMGRPNHTELDTYSNLMVYAQQFYGAVTTDEFSFSMFYSPPPYSDLIFSDVAVRLKPLAHSKRSAEIVAGPALIRAARIVSCDAPQASYYVASDPDFLSHAYSNGVMGHLLAICLFFLALLR
;
A
#
# COMPACT_ATOMS: atom_id res chain seq x y z
N MET A 1 -54.96 -1.82 -34.03
CA MET A 1 -55.91 -0.97 -34.77
C MET A 1 -55.75 0.48 -34.29
N LYS A 2 -55.49 1.41 -35.23
CA LYS A 2 -55.78 2.87 -35.30
C LYS A 2 -55.76 3.68 -33.97
N SER A 3 -54.83 4.61 -33.72
CA SER A 3 -54.61 5.97 -34.30
C SER A 3 -55.64 7.04 -33.91
N CYS A 4 -55.12 8.13 -33.28
CA CYS A 4 -55.57 9.54 -33.22
C CYS A 4 -56.96 9.86 -32.61
N GLY A 5 -57.19 10.93 -31.85
CA GLY A 5 -56.40 12.09 -31.42
C GLY A 5 -57.34 13.19 -30.88
N ILE A 6 -56.73 14.25 -30.31
CA ILE A 6 -57.20 15.66 -30.27
C ILE A 6 -58.07 16.16 -29.08
N SER A 7 -57.51 17.23 -28.46
CA SER A 7 -58.13 18.42 -27.82
C SER A 7 -58.77 18.29 -26.44
N LEU A 8 -58.04 18.79 -25.43
CA LEU A 8 -58.58 19.32 -24.19
C LEU A 8 -58.69 20.85 -24.32
N ASN A 9 -59.87 21.37 -24.03
CA ASN A 9 -60.15 22.80 -23.96
C ASN A 9 -60.06 23.28 -22.50
N MET A 10 -59.53 24.49 -22.32
CA MET A 10 -59.27 25.20 -21.07
C MET A 10 -60.54 25.45 -20.25
N ASP A 11 -60.36 25.79 -18.97
CA ASP A 11 -61.39 26.31 -18.04
C ASP A 11 -61.96 25.35 -16.99
N THR A 12 -61.17 24.37 -16.57
CA THR A 12 -61.34 23.73 -15.23
C THR A 12 -60.10 23.79 -14.35
N TYR A 13 -59.03 24.44 -14.83
CA TYR A 13 -57.73 24.52 -14.12
C TYR A 13 -57.50 25.80 -13.32
N LEU A 14 -58.43 26.76 -13.32
CA LEU A 14 -58.21 28.07 -12.69
C LEU A 14 -58.67 28.17 -11.23
N ILE A 15 -59.33 27.14 -10.67
CA ILE A 15 -59.81 27.17 -9.28
C ILE A 15 -59.02 26.21 -8.36
N ILE A 16 -58.19 25.32 -8.92
CA ILE A 16 -57.34 24.38 -8.14
C ILE A 16 -55.86 24.84 -8.09
N THR A 17 -55.50 25.88 -8.85
CA THR A 17 -54.13 26.41 -8.93
C THR A 17 -53.78 27.50 -7.91
N LEU A 18 -54.68 27.84 -6.98
CA LEU A 18 -54.42 28.83 -5.92
C LEU A 18 -54.26 28.25 -4.50
N THR A 19 -54.41 26.93 -4.31
CA THR A 19 -54.14 26.26 -3.02
C THR A 19 -53.01 25.23 -3.07
N SER A 20 -52.29 25.14 -4.19
CA SER A 20 -51.16 24.21 -4.39
C SER A 20 -49.78 24.90 -4.43
N ILE A 21 -49.73 26.23 -4.26
CA ILE A 21 -48.49 27.04 -4.29
C ILE A 21 -48.03 27.35 -2.86
N LEU A 22 -47.81 26.29 -2.07
CA LEU A 22 -47.02 26.42 -0.84
C LEU A 22 -46.29 25.14 -0.39
N ILE A 23 -46.36 24.05 -1.16
CA ILE A 23 -45.59 22.83 -0.89
C ILE A 23 -45.20 22.18 -2.24
N ALA A 24 -44.06 22.58 -2.82
CA ALA A 24 -43.23 21.77 -3.73
C ALA A 24 -42.20 22.63 -4.50
N THR A 25 -41.23 23.18 -3.78
CA THR A 25 -39.84 23.30 -4.24
C THR A 25 -39.05 22.76 -3.06
N THR A 26 -38.50 21.54 -3.07
CA THR A 26 -37.28 21.16 -3.77
C THR A 26 -37.14 19.63 -3.72
N SER A 27 -36.90 18.98 -4.85
CA SER A 27 -36.33 17.62 -4.89
C SER A 27 -35.74 17.37 -6.27
N ALA A 28 -34.55 17.89 -6.48
CA ALA A 28 -33.57 17.33 -7.40
C ALA A 28 -32.19 17.91 -7.07
N SER A 29 -31.21 17.03 -6.90
CA SER A 29 -29.78 17.28 -6.72
C SER A 29 -29.30 17.47 -5.28
N ILE A 30 -29.19 16.37 -4.52
CA ILE A 30 -28.28 16.25 -3.38
C ILE A 30 -27.26 15.15 -3.72
N TYR A 31 -26.15 15.56 -4.30
CA TYR A 31 -24.84 14.92 -4.21
C TYR A 31 -23.83 16.06 -4.39
N GLY A 32 -23.37 16.62 -3.28
CA GLY A 32 -22.42 17.73 -3.29
C GLY A 32 -22.37 18.48 -1.96
N SER A 33 -21.28 18.27 -1.22
CA SER A 33 -20.76 19.18 -0.19
C SER A 33 -21.58 19.38 1.09
N GLU A 34 -21.55 18.39 1.98
CA GLU A 34 -21.69 18.65 3.43
C GLU A 34 -20.29 18.88 4.05
N ASN A 35 -19.64 19.96 3.65
CA ASN A 35 -18.48 20.55 4.35
C ASN A 35 -18.79 22.01 4.67
N ALA A 36 -19.85 22.24 5.45
CA ALA A 36 -20.09 23.45 6.24
C ALA A 36 -21.54 23.45 6.75
N ILE A 37 -21.85 22.64 7.77
CA ILE A 37 -22.78 22.92 8.89
C ILE A 37 -22.54 21.77 9.89
N ASN A 38 -21.44 21.84 10.63
CA ASN A 38 -21.22 21.02 11.84
C ASN A 38 -20.88 21.95 13.02
N GLY A 39 -21.59 23.08 13.10
CA GLY A 39 -21.35 24.13 14.10
C GLY A 39 -22.39 24.19 15.22
N ILE A 40 -23.56 23.58 15.09
CA ILE A 40 -24.68 23.86 16.02
C ILE A 40 -25.50 22.60 16.26
N ASN A 41 -24.94 21.69 17.05
CA ASN A 41 -25.63 20.82 18.01
C ASN A 41 -24.61 19.97 18.77
N LYS A 42 -23.54 20.61 19.27
CA LYS A 42 -22.82 20.05 20.41
C LYS A 42 -23.74 20.23 21.60
N VAL A 43 -24.31 19.13 22.11
CA VAL A 43 -24.81 19.09 23.49
C VAL A 43 -23.67 19.63 24.36
N PRO A 44 -23.87 20.73 25.10
CA PRO A 44 -22.80 21.30 25.90
C PRO A 44 -22.35 20.24 26.91
N LYS A 45 -21.04 19.91 26.90
CA LYS A 45 -20.42 19.14 27.98
C LYS A 45 -20.68 19.91 29.27
N ILE A 46 -21.50 19.34 30.14
CA ILE A 46 -21.74 19.88 31.48
C ILE A 46 -20.39 19.85 32.21
N GLU A 47 -19.89 21.03 32.61
CA GLU A 47 -18.66 21.13 33.40
C GLU A 47 -18.80 20.29 34.69
N GLY A 48 -17.89 19.34 34.88
CA GLY A 48 -17.77 18.56 36.11
C GLY A 48 -18.19 17.08 36.05
N GLN A 49 -18.59 16.54 34.89
CA GLN A 49 -18.89 15.10 34.75
C GLN A 49 -18.00 14.48 33.65
N ASP A 50 -16.90 13.85 34.07
CA ASP A 50 -16.03 13.09 33.17
C ASP A 50 -16.82 11.84 32.68
N VAL A 51 -16.87 11.63 31.37
CA VAL A 51 -17.50 10.47 30.72
C VAL A 51 -16.44 9.75 29.88
N ILE A 52 -16.34 8.43 30.03
CA ILE A 52 -15.50 7.55 29.21
C ILE A 52 -16.42 6.71 28.34
N THR A 53 -16.12 6.63 27.05
CA THR A 53 -16.80 5.70 26.14
C THR A 53 -15.84 4.57 25.75
N TRP A 54 -16.18 3.33 26.10
CA TRP A 54 -15.45 2.15 25.67
C TRP A 54 -15.98 1.68 24.31
N CYS A 55 -15.09 1.55 23.34
CA CYS A 55 -15.43 1.08 22.01
C CYS A 55 -15.37 -0.45 21.95
N THR A 56 -16.42 -1.06 21.40
CA THR A 56 -16.57 -2.52 21.27
C THR A 56 -16.78 -2.88 19.81
N THR A 57 -16.39 -4.09 19.41
CA THR A 57 -16.39 -4.54 18.01
C THR A 57 -17.48 -5.56 17.71
N SER A 58 -17.97 -6.29 18.73
CA SER A 58 -19.02 -7.31 18.56
C SER A 58 -20.25 -7.03 19.41
N LEU A 59 -21.37 -7.67 19.06
CA LEU A 59 -22.61 -7.56 19.83
C LEU A 59 -22.44 -8.11 21.26
N LEU A 60 -21.76 -9.25 21.41
CA LEU A 60 -21.50 -9.87 22.71
C LEU A 60 -20.58 -9.01 23.58
N GLU A 61 -19.57 -8.41 22.95
CA GLU A 61 -18.66 -7.49 23.63
C GLU A 61 -19.39 -6.22 24.10
N ASN A 62 -20.26 -5.64 23.26
CA ASN A 62 -21.08 -4.50 23.66
C ASN A 62 -22.01 -4.84 24.83
N GLN A 63 -22.65 -6.02 24.82
CA GLN A 63 -23.49 -6.48 25.93
C GLN A 63 -22.69 -6.65 27.23
N LYS A 64 -21.46 -7.18 27.15
CA LYS A 64 -20.55 -7.27 28.32
C LYS A 64 -20.14 -5.88 28.81
N CYS A 65 -19.86 -4.95 27.91
CA CYS A 65 -19.56 -3.57 28.25
C CYS A 65 -20.74 -2.89 28.95
N GLU A 66 -21.97 -3.04 28.43
CA GLU A 66 -23.16 -2.45 29.03
C GLU A 66 -23.41 -2.97 30.44
N LYS A 67 -23.18 -4.28 30.67
CA LYS A 67 -23.21 -4.86 32.02
C LYS A 67 -22.15 -4.26 32.93
N LEU A 68 -20.92 -4.10 32.45
CA LEU A 68 -19.85 -3.43 33.21
C LEU A 68 -20.23 -1.98 33.56
N ALA A 69 -20.76 -1.22 32.60
CA ALA A 69 -21.22 0.15 32.81
C ALA A 69 -22.31 0.24 33.88
N GLN A 70 -23.28 -0.69 33.86
CA GLN A 70 -24.32 -0.77 34.87
C GLN A 70 -23.75 -1.09 36.26
N SER A 71 -22.83 -2.06 36.37
CA SER A 71 -22.18 -2.39 37.65
C SER A 71 -21.36 -1.23 38.20
N VAL A 72 -20.55 -0.56 37.36
CA VAL A 72 -19.79 0.64 37.74
C VAL A 72 -20.72 1.75 38.25
N LEU A 73 -21.88 1.95 37.62
CA LEU A 73 -22.86 2.95 38.04
C LEU A 73 -23.51 2.60 39.39
N GLN A 74 -23.86 1.33 39.60
CA GLN A 74 -24.41 0.84 40.88
C GLN A 74 -23.40 1.04 42.03
N ASP A 75 -22.12 0.81 41.75
CA ASP A 75 -21.04 0.91 42.71
C ASP A 75 -20.35 2.28 42.74
N LYS A 76 -20.98 3.34 42.19
CA LYS A 76 -20.42 4.70 42.10
C LYS A 76 -19.78 5.20 43.40
N GLY A 77 -20.37 4.87 44.55
CA GLY A 77 -19.85 5.25 45.87
C GLY A 77 -18.45 4.68 46.19
N LEU A 78 -18.08 3.53 45.62
CA LEU A 78 -16.78 2.89 45.82
C LEU A 78 -15.64 3.55 45.05
N PHE A 79 -15.96 4.29 43.98
CA PHE A 79 -14.98 5.00 43.16
C PHE A 79 -14.59 6.37 43.75
N GLY A 80 -15.40 6.92 44.66
CA GLY A 80 -15.12 8.20 45.32
C GLY A 80 -14.92 9.35 44.32
N LYS A 81 -13.80 10.08 44.47
CA LYS A 81 -13.43 11.20 43.60
C LYS A 81 -12.96 10.79 42.20
N ASP A 82 -12.61 9.50 42.02
CA ASP A 82 -12.07 8.95 40.78
C ASP A 82 -13.19 8.30 39.92
N PHE A 83 -14.45 8.54 40.28
CA PHE A 83 -15.61 8.07 39.51
C PHE A 83 -15.71 8.77 38.16
N ILE A 84 -15.84 7.97 37.11
CA ILE A 84 -16.09 8.42 35.74
C ILE A 84 -17.27 7.61 35.20
N GLU A 85 -18.22 8.28 34.53
CA GLU A 85 -19.35 7.58 33.92
C GLU A 85 -18.89 6.77 32.71
N LEU A 86 -19.08 5.45 32.74
CA LEU A 86 -18.73 4.54 31.65
C LEU A 86 -19.91 4.38 30.68
N LYS A 87 -19.65 4.59 29.39
CA LYS A 87 -20.57 4.32 28.29
C LYS A 87 -19.94 3.32 27.33
N CYS A 88 -20.78 2.66 26.54
CA CYS A 88 -20.36 1.68 25.56
C CYS A 88 -20.86 2.10 24.18
N ARG A 89 -20.00 1.95 23.18
CA ARG A 89 -20.36 2.20 21.79
C ARG A 89 -19.81 1.06 20.94
N ARG A 90 -20.65 0.50 20.08
CA ARG A 90 -20.27 -0.60 19.19
C ARG A 90 -19.95 -0.09 17.80
N ALA A 91 -18.74 -0.35 17.34
CA ALA A 91 -18.32 -0.17 15.96
C ALA A 91 -18.62 -1.43 15.14
N PHE A 92 -18.49 -1.32 13.82
CA PHE A 92 -18.53 -2.42 12.89
C PHE A 92 -17.28 -3.30 12.98
N ASP A 93 -16.11 -2.68 13.17
CA ASP A 93 -14.83 -3.37 13.31
C ASP A 93 -13.82 -2.58 14.16
N THR A 94 -12.63 -3.15 14.35
CA THR A 94 -11.56 -2.53 15.14
C THR A 94 -11.07 -1.20 14.55
N GLU A 95 -11.10 -1.00 13.22
CA GLU A 95 -10.58 0.22 12.58
C GLU A 95 -11.52 1.40 12.72
N GLU A 96 -12.83 1.16 12.61
CA GLU A 96 -13.83 2.17 12.93
C GLU A 96 -13.71 2.56 14.41
N CYS A 97 -13.53 1.59 15.31
CA CYS A 97 -13.25 1.88 16.72
C CYS A 97 -11.98 2.73 16.90
N MET A 98 -10.88 2.39 16.23
CA MET A 98 -9.63 3.17 16.27
C MET A 98 -9.87 4.61 15.78
N SER A 99 -10.62 4.77 14.69
CA SER A 99 -10.99 6.08 14.13
C SER A 99 -11.84 6.91 15.08
N TRP A 100 -12.83 6.30 15.75
CA TRP A 100 -13.64 6.99 16.75
C TRP A 100 -12.84 7.41 17.96
N VAL A 101 -11.88 6.60 18.42
CA VAL A 101 -11.00 7.00 19.52
C VAL A 101 -10.09 8.17 19.10
N ASP A 102 -9.51 8.12 17.89
CA ASP A 102 -8.66 9.19 17.36
C ASP A 102 -9.41 10.52 17.27
N GLN A 103 -10.64 10.48 16.74
CA GLN A 103 -11.53 11.64 16.60
C GLN A 103 -12.16 12.11 17.92
N GLY A 104 -11.98 11.36 19.01
CA GLY A 104 -12.56 11.66 20.33
C GLY A 104 -14.06 11.36 20.46
N GLU A 105 -14.62 10.57 19.55
CA GLU A 105 -15.97 10.00 19.62
C GLU A 105 -16.08 8.80 20.58
N ALA A 106 -14.95 8.10 20.79
CA ALA A 106 -14.75 7.10 21.83
C ALA A 106 -13.50 7.44 22.65
N SER A 107 -13.32 6.80 23.80
CA SER A 107 -12.22 7.14 24.73
C SER A 107 -11.22 6.00 24.90
N LEU A 108 -11.70 4.76 24.96
CA LEU A 108 -10.89 3.56 25.24
C LEU A 108 -11.20 2.45 24.25
N LEU A 109 -10.20 1.64 23.95
CA LEU A 109 -10.29 0.43 23.13
C LEU A 109 -9.25 -0.58 23.61
N GLY A 110 -9.63 -1.85 23.73
CA GLY A 110 -8.69 -2.96 23.91
C GLY A 110 -8.20 -3.46 22.56
N LEU A 111 -6.89 -3.69 22.41
CA LEU A 111 -6.28 -4.09 21.14
C LEU A 111 -5.26 -5.22 21.32
N ASP A 112 -5.22 -6.14 20.35
CA ASP A 112 -4.09 -7.07 20.18
C ASP A 112 -2.81 -6.26 19.95
N ALA A 113 -1.67 -6.74 20.45
CA ALA A 113 -0.43 -5.97 20.35
C ALA A 113 0.00 -5.65 18.90
N GLY A 114 -0.44 -6.41 17.90
CA GLY A 114 -0.25 -6.10 16.48
C GLY A 114 -1.12 -4.96 16.00
N GLU A 115 -2.35 -4.87 16.52
CA GLU A 115 -3.26 -3.77 16.26
C GLU A 115 -2.84 -2.49 16.99
N VAL A 116 -2.19 -2.58 18.16
CA VAL A 116 -1.58 -1.42 18.85
C VAL A 116 -0.57 -0.70 17.94
N TYR A 117 0.18 -1.45 17.12
CA TYR A 117 1.06 -0.85 16.11
C TYR A 117 0.27 -0.06 15.05
N VAL A 118 -0.80 -0.66 14.54
CA VAL A 118 -1.67 -0.04 13.53
C VAL A 118 -2.31 1.22 14.12
N ALA A 119 -2.82 1.13 15.33
CA ALA A 119 -3.43 2.21 16.10
C ALA A 119 -2.49 3.41 16.30
N GLY A 120 -1.27 3.17 16.77
CA GLY A 120 -0.31 4.26 16.99
C GLY A 120 0.22 4.89 15.69
N ARG A 121 0.12 4.17 14.58
CA ARG A 121 0.66 4.59 13.29
C ARG A 121 -0.35 5.30 12.40
N TYR A 122 -1.57 4.77 12.34
CA TYR A 122 -2.62 5.23 11.43
C TYR A 122 -3.72 6.02 12.15
N HIS A 123 -3.81 5.93 13.49
CA HIS A 123 -4.89 6.53 14.29
C HIS A 123 -4.39 7.33 15.49
N SER A 124 -3.12 7.73 15.54
CA SER A 124 -2.56 8.55 16.64
C SER A 124 -2.91 8.06 18.05
N LEU A 125 -3.04 6.74 18.26
CA LEU A 125 -3.41 6.16 19.55
C LEU A 125 -2.19 5.75 20.37
N VAL A 126 -2.33 5.79 21.69
CA VAL A 126 -1.27 5.42 22.65
C VAL A 126 -1.76 4.41 23.67
N PRO A 127 -0.95 3.39 24.01
CA PRO A 127 -1.30 2.41 25.04
C PRO A 127 -1.11 3.02 26.43
N ILE A 128 -2.08 2.81 27.32
CA ILE A 128 -2.05 3.29 28.71
C ILE A 128 -1.94 2.16 29.74
N LEU A 129 -2.44 0.96 29.41
CA LEU A 129 -2.36 -0.23 30.25
C LEU A 129 -1.99 -1.43 29.37
N GLN A 130 -1.23 -2.35 29.93
CA GLN A 130 -0.87 -3.62 29.30
C GLN A 130 -1.35 -4.78 30.16
N GLU A 131 -1.97 -5.78 29.56
CA GLU A 131 -2.41 -7.00 30.25
C GLU A 131 -1.21 -7.84 30.76
N LEU A 132 -1.44 -8.64 31.78
CA LEU A 132 -0.50 -9.61 32.32
C LEU A 132 -1.15 -10.98 32.39
N TYR A 133 -0.38 -12.03 32.06
CA TYR A 133 -0.84 -13.42 32.01
C TYR A 133 -0.06 -14.32 32.97
N GLY A 134 -0.66 -15.44 33.38
CA GLY A 134 -0.01 -16.49 34.18
C GLY A 134 0.68 -15.94 35.43
N ALA A 135 2.00 -16.11 35.53
CA ALA A 135 2.84 -15.61 36.63
C ALA A 135 3.15 -14.09 36.55
N GLY A 136 2.23 -13.28 36.01
CA GLY A 136 2.44 -11.83 35.82
C GLY A 136 3.33 -11.48 34.63
N LYS A 137 3.36 -12.33 33.59
CA LYS A 137 4.16 -12.11 32.38
C LYS A 137 3.45 -11.11 31.45
N PRO A 138 4.12 -10.04 30.96
CA PRO A 138 3.56 -9.08 30.00
C PRO A 138 3.72 -9.54 28.54
N TYR A 139 3.73 -10.86 28.32
CA TYR A 139 3.93 -11.47 27.01
C TYR A 139 3.32 -12.87 26.98
N GLN A 140 3.15 -13.36 25.76
CA GLN A 140 2.62 -14.68 25.40
C GLN A 140 3.45 -15.27 24.25
N TYR A 141 3.15 -16.51 23.86
CA TYR A 141 3.86 -17.20 22.79
C TYR A 141 2.97 -17.41 21.56
N SER A 142 3.53 -17.10 20.38
CA SER A 142 2.94 -17.48 19.10
C SER A 142 3.22 -18.96 18.87
N ILE A 143 2.17 -19.76 18.66
CA ILE A 143 2.28 -21.20 18.45
C ILE A 143 1.48 -21.65 17.22
N ALA A 144 1.92 -22.74 16.61
CA ALA A 144 1.28 -23.35 15.47
C ALA A 144 0.74 -24.73 15.88
N VAL A 145 -0.57 -24.85 15.97
CA VAL A 145 -1.27 -26.04 16.47
C VAL A 145 -1.74 -26.88 15.30
N VAL A 146 -1.51 -28.19 15.38
CA VAL A 146 -1.95 -29.18 14.41
C VAL A 146 -2.61 -30.36 15.11
N ARG A 147 -3.47 -31.09 14.38
CA ARG A 147 -3.93 -32.40 14.84
C ARG A 147 -2.74 -33.37 14.86
N LYS A 148 -2.73 -34.26 15.85
CA LYS A 148 -1.72 -35.32 15.96
C LYS A 148 -1.66 -36.14 14.67
N GLY A 149 -0.46 -36.27 14.11
CA GLY A 149 -0.23 -36.98 12.83
C GLY A 149 -0.58 -36.19 11.55
N ALA A 150 -1.15 -34.98 11.63
CA ALA A 150 -1.38 -34.13 10.46
C ALA A 150 -0.06 -33.53 9.94
N LEU A 151 0.01 -33.19 8.64
CA LEU A 151 1.17 -32.59 7.96
C LEU A 151 2.50 -33.37 8.16
N PRO A 152 2.55 -34.67 7.78
CA PRO A 152 3.71 -35.53 8.03
C PRO A 152 4.99 -35.09 7.28
N SER A 153 4.86 -34.22 6.28
CA SER A 153 5.96 -33.58 5.55
C SER A 153 6.80 -32.64 6.43
N ILE A 154 6.28 -32.22 7.59
CA ILE A 154 6.97 -31.33 8.53
C ILE A 154 7.67 -32.20 9.57
N GLN A 155 9.00 -32.27 9.43
CA GLN A 155 9.89 -33.04 10.30
C GLN A 155 11.22 -32.29 10.47
N PRO A 156 11.98 -32.59 11.55
CA PRO A 156 13.34 -32.10 11.72
C PRO A 156 14.20 -32.42 10.48
N GLY A 157 14.69 -31.39 9.79
CA GLY A 157 15.52 -31.51 8.58
C GLY A 157 14.91 -30.91 7.31
N TYR A 158 13.59 -31.03 7.10
CA TYR A 158 12.87 -30.34 6.00
C TYR A 158 12.38 -28.94 6.40
N GLY A 159 12.34 -28.67 7.71
CA GLY A 159 11.94 -27.40 8.29
C GLY A 159 10.48 -27.06 8.00
N LEU A 160 10.20 -25.76 7.91
CA LEU A 160 8.84 -25.24 7.74
C LEU A 160 8.35 -25.21 6.28
N SER A 161 9.20 -25.62 5.32
CA SER A 161 8.87 -25.61 3.89
C SER A 161 7.68 -26.52 3.52
N GLY A 162 7.44 -27.57 4.32
CA GLY A 162 6.32 -28.48 4.19
C GLY A 162 4.94 -27.87 4.43
N LEU A 163 4.87 -26.60 4.90
CA LEU A 163 3.63 -25.84 5.05
C LEU A 163 3.12 -25.23 3.73
N ARG A 164 3.89 -25.30 2.65
CA ARG A 164 3.45 -24.83 1.33
C ARG A 164 2.22 -25.62 0.87
N GLY A 165 1.14 -24.91 0.57
CA GLY A 165 -0.15 -25.46 0.17
C GLY A 165 -0.98 -26.02 1.32
N ALA A 166 -0.55 -25.86 2.58
CA ALA A 166 -1.31 -26.30 3.74
C ALA A 166 -2.53 -25.41 3.97
N LYS A 167 -3.63 -26.00 4.42
CA LYS A 167 -4.88 -25.28 4.75
C LYS A 167 -4.77 -24.65 6.13
N ALA A 168 -4.47 -23.36 6.18
CA ALA A 168 -4.22 -22.64 7.43
C ALA A 168 -5.47 -21.89 7.95
N CYS A 169 -5.58 -21.85 9.27
CA CYS A 169 -6.58 -21.10 10.02
C CYS A 169 -5.89 -19.97 10.80
N PHE A 170 -6.25 -18.74 10.50
CA PHE A 170 -5.71 -17.53 11.12
C PHE A 170 -6.81 -16.79 11.89
N PRO A 171 -6.50 -16.15 13.02
CA PRO A 171 -7.48 -15.36 13.77
C PRO A 171 -7.94 -14.11 13.02
N GLY A 172 -7.05 -13.54 12.22
CA GLY A 172 -7.29 -12.34 11.44
C GLY A 172 -5.97 -11.78 10.90
N VAL A 173 -6.02 -11.15 9.73
CA VAL A 173 -4.88 -10.42 9.17
C VAL A 173 -4.57 -9.22 10.07
N GLY A 174 -3.31 -9.11 10.49
CA GLY A 174 -2.83 -8.07 11.41
C GLY A 174 -2.59 -8.55 12.84
N ALA A 175 -3.22 -9.66 13.27
CA ALA A 175 -2.99 -10.24 14.59
C ALA A 175 -1.52 -10.62 14.79
N LEU A 176 -0.91 -10.21 15.90
CA LEU A 176 0.55 -10.34 16.05
C LEU A 176 0.98 -11.80 16.18
N ALA A 177 0.36 -12.55 17.09
CA ALA A 177 0.70 -13.94 17.33
C ALA A 177 0.19 -14.88 16.23
N GLY A 178 -0.96 -14.55 15.64
CA GLY A 178 -1.64 -15.41 14.68
C GLY A 178 -1.26 -15.17 13.22
N TRP A 179 -0.87 -13.95 12.84
CA TRP A 179 -0.57 -13.60 11.44
C TRP A 179 0.84 -13.07 11.27
N VAL A 180 1.17 -11.96 11.93
CA VAL A 180 2.45 -11.25 11.69
C VAL A 180 3.66 -12.12 12.01
N MET A 181 3.67 -12.77 13.17
CA MET A 181 4.76 -13.65 13.59
C MET A 181 4.89 -14.88 12.68
N PRO A 182 3.82 -15.65 12.38
CA PRO A 182 3.91 -16.77 11.45
C PRO A 182 4.38 -16.41 10.05
N ILE A 183 3.81 -15.37 9.44
CA ILE A 183 4.22 -14.95 8.09
C ILE A 183 5.67 -14.48 8.09
N HIS A 184 6.10 -13.73 9.11
CA HIS A 184 7.50 -13.32 9.24
C HIS A 184 8.46 -14.52 9.34
N VAL A 185 8.16 -15.50 10.20
CA VAL A 185 8.98 -16.71 10.35
C VAL A 185 9.03 -17.49 9.02
N LEU A 186 7.90 -17.62 8.31
CA LEU A 186 7.85 -18.31 7.04
C LEU A 186 8.61 -17.58 5.92
N MET A 187 8.65 -16.26 5.93
CA MET A 187 9.48 -15.47 5.01
C MET A 187 10.98 -15.69 5.23
N GLN A 188 11.40 -15.90 6.48
CA GLN A 188 12.81 -16.09 6.83
C GLN A 188 13.27 -17.56 6.69
N GLU A 189 12.47 -18.49 7.20
CA GLU A 189 12.87 -19.89 7.44
C GLU A 189 11.96 -20.89 6.70
N GLY A 190 10.74 -20.51 6.33
CA GLY A 190 9.72 -21.40 5.73
C GLY A 190 9.64 -21.37 4.20
N GLY A 191 10.45 -20.57 3.53
CA GLY A 191 10.46 -20.49 2.07
C GLY A 191 9.25 -19.77 1.45
N LEU A 192 8.56 -18.92 2.22
CA LEU A 192 7.52 -18.03 1.71
C LEU A 192 8.18 -16.92 0.87
N LYS A 193 7.93 -16.95 -0.44
CA LYS A 193 8.47 -15.97 -1.38
C LYS A 193 7.63 -14.70 -1.39
N ILE A 194 8.29 -13.55 -1.36
CA ILE A 194 7.63 -12.25 -1.43
C ILE A 194 7.21 -12.01 -2.88
N THR A 195 5.92 -12.09 -3.16
CA THR A 195 5.34 -11.83 -4.49
C THR A 195 5.06 -10.34 -4.69
N ASP A 196 4.70 -9.65 -3.60
CA ASP A 196 4.41 -8.22 -3.59
C ASP A 196 4.93 -7.61 -2.30
N CYS A 197 5.84 -6.64 -2.42
CA CYS A 197 6.48 -5.98 -1.29
C CYS A 197 5.53 -5.10 -0.48
N ASN A 198 4.44 -4.62 -1.08
CA ASN A 198 3.48 -3.73 -0.41
C ASN A 198 2.21 -4.48 0.03
N ASN A 199 2.11 -5.77 -0.29
CA ASN A 199 0.97 -6.60 0.06
C ASN A 199 1.40 -8.03 0.41
N HIS A 200 1.67 -8.23 1.71
CA HIS A 200 2.06 -9.52 2.27
C HIS A 200 0.93 -10.56 2.23
N VAL A 201 -0.34 -10.15 2.09
CA VAL A 201 -1.48 -11.08 1.93
C VAL A 201 -1.38 -11.82 0.61
N LYS A 202 -0.97 -11.18 -0.50
CA LYS A 202 -0.70 -11.87 -1.77
C LYS A 202 0.37 -12.95 -1.65
N SER A 203 1.43 -12.66 -0.91
CA SER A 203 2.52 -13.62 -0.68
C SER A 203 2.02 -14.82 0.13
N ALA A 204 1.14 -14.59 1.11
CA ALA A 204 0.49 -15.65 1.88
C ALA A 204 -0.53 -16.47 1.06
N ILE A 205 -1.32 -15.82 0.18
CA ILE A 205 -2.25 -16.47 -0.76
C ILE A 205 -1.50 -17.48 -1.63
N GLU A 206 -0.34 -17.09 -2.17
CA GLU A 206 0.47 -17.96 -3.03
C GLU A 206 1.14 -19.10 -2.26
N PHE A 207 1.41 -18.91 -0.96
CA PHE A 207 2.04 -19.91 -0.13
C PHE A 207 1.07 -20.97 0.41
N PHE A 208 -0.07 -20.55 0.97
CA PHE A 208 -1.05 -21.46 1.61
C PHE A 208 -2.16 -21.92 0.68
N GLY A 209 -2.55 -21.11 -0.31
CA GLY A 209 -3.72 -21.39 -1.13
C GLY A 209 -5.02 -21.23 -0.34
N ASP A 210 -5.90 -22.23 -0.41
CA ASP A 210 -7.21 -22.19 0.23
C ASP A 210 -7.05 -22.22 1.77
N SER A 211 -7.53 -21.19 2.46
CA SER A 211 -7.36 -21.02 3.91
C SER A 211 -8.47 -20.16 4.49
N CYS A 212 -8.44 -19.91 5.81
CA CYS A 212 -9.25 -18.87 6.44
C CYS A 212 -8.36 -17.84 7.14
N ALA A 213 -8.34 -16.62 6.60
CA ALA A 213 -7.71 -15.44 7.17
C ALA A 213 -8.71 -14.27 7.11
N PRO A 214 -9.49 -14.05 8.19
CA PRO A 214 -10.37 -12.90 8.31
C PRO A 214 -9.64 -11.58 8.03
N ASN A 215 -10.33 -10.61 7.42
CA ASN A 215 -9.81 -9.33 6.96
C ASN A 215 -8.83 -9.36 5.78
N SER A 216 -8.56 -10.52 5.15
CA SER A 216 -7.63 -10.60 4.00
C SER A 216 -8.07 -9.82 2.76
N LEU A 217 -9.35 -9.49 2.64
CA LEU A 217 -9.90 -8.67 1.56
C LEU A 217 -10.18 -7.22 1.96
N LYS A 218 -9.90 -6.85 3.21
CA LYS A 218 -10.12 -5.50 3.72
C LYS A 218 -9.16 -4.51 3.05
N ASP A 219 -9.62 -3.31 2.72
CA ASP A 219 -8.87 -2.31 1.94
C ASP A 219 -7.45 -2.04 2.48
N MET A 220 -7.27 -1.97 3.80
CA MET A 220 -5.94 -1.81 4.44
C MET A 220 -4.93 -2.91 4.05
N TYR A 221 -5.42 -4.14 3.84
CA TYR A 221 -4.61 -5.31 3.46
C TYR A 221 -4.80 -5.72 2.00
N ASN A 222 -5.72 -5.04 1.29
CA ASN A 222 -6.03 -5.19 -0.13
C ASN A 222 -6.11 -3.81 -0.82
N PRO A 223 -5.05 -2.97 -0.73
CA PRO A 223 -5.07 -1.58 -1.21
C PRO A 223 -5.37 -1.39 -2.71
N ILE A 224 -5.13 -2.41 -3.54
CA ILE A 224 -5.43 -2.39 -4.99
C ILE A 224 -6.80 -3.05 -5.28
N GLY A 225 -7.36 -3.79 -4.33
CA GLY A 225 -8.61 -4.54 -4.54
C GLY A 225 -8.45 -5.84 -5.34
N ASP A 226 -7.23 -6.33 -5.55
CA ASP A 226 -6.92 -7.47 -6.42
C ASP A 226 -6.46 -8.74 -5.68
N ASN A 227 -6.56 -8.79 -4.34
CA ASN A 227 -6.37 -10.01 -3.58
C ASN A 227 -7.38 -11.10 -4.00
N SER A 228 -6.90 -12.32 -4.18
CA SER A 228 -7.75 -13.49 -4.41
C SER A 228 -8.51 -13.91 -3.15
N ASP A 229 -9.69 -14.49 -3.30
CA ASP A 229 -10.53 -14.98 -2.20
C ASP A 229 -10.09 -16.34 -1.61
N LYS A 230 -8.93 -16.88 -2.02
CA LYS A 230 -8.37 -18.15 -1.53
C LYS A 230 -8.25 -18.21 -0.01
N LEU A 231 -7.77 -17.14 0.62
CA LEU A 231 -7.69 -17.04 2.09
C LEU A 231 -9.05 -16.86 2.78
N CYS A 232 -10.16 -16.84 2.04
CA CYS A 232 -11.51 -16.78 2.60
C CYS A 232 -12.31 -18.06 2.36
N LYS A 233 -11.73 -19.08 1.69
CA LYS A 233 -12.45 -20.29 1.27
C LYS A 233 -12.85 -21.19 2.42
N LEU A 234 -12.01 -21.27 3.47
CA LEU A 234 -12.31 -22.11 4.63
C LEU A 234 -13.12 -21.37 5.70
N CYS A 235 -13.31 -20.06 5.57
CA CYS A 235 -14.11 -19.30 6.52
C CYS A 235 -15.59 -19.70 6.42
N SER A 236 -16.27 -19.75 7.56
CA SER A 236 -17.61 -20.36 7.66
C SER A 236 -18.77 -19.37 7.51
N GLY A 237 -18.48 -18.07 7.59
CA GLY A 237 -19.50 -17.03 7.54
C GLY A 237 -20.32 -17.04 6.24
N GLY A 238 -21.57 -16.61 6.35
CA GLY A 238 -22.45 -16.38 5.19
C GLY A 238 -22.06 -15.13 4.39
N ALA A 239 -22.86 -14.78 3.38
CA ALA A 239 -22.63 -13.57 2.59
C ALA A 239 -22.57 -12.31 3.48
N GLY A 240 -21.58 -11.45 3.26
CA GLY A 240 -21.35 -10.22 4.05
C GLY A 240 -20.66 -10.44 5.40
N ILE A 241 -20.63 -11.66 5.92
CA ILE A 241 -19.94 -12.02 7.17
C ILE A 241 -18.64 -12.77 6.89
N ARG A 242 -18.62 -13.59 5.83
CA ARG A 242 -17.48 -14.43 5.46
C ARG A 242 -16.19 -13.62 5.39
N CYS A 243 -15.16 -14.10 6.08
CA CYS A 243 -13.82 -13.49 6.04
C CYS A 243 -13.75 -12.08 6.64
N THR A 244 -14.69 -11.72 7.51
CA THR A 244 -14.64 -10.51 8.35
C THR A 244 -14.42 -10.90 9.82
N LEU A 245 -14.24 -9.94 10.71
CA LEU A 245 -14.16 -10.22 12.16
C LEU A 245 -15.48 -10.78 12.75
N ALA A 246 -16.59 -10.69 12.03
CA ALA A 246 -17.85 -11.32 12.42
C ALA A 246 -17.94 -12.80 11.98
N ASP A 247 -16.96 -13.31 11.24
CA ASP A 247 -16.90 -14.72 10.85
C ASP A 247 -16.77 -15.62 12.10
N PRO A 248 -17.47 -16.76 12.19
CA PRO A 248 -17.32 -17.67 13.33
C PRO A 248 -15.90 -18.23 13.52
N TYR A 249 -15.06 -18.17 12.47
CA TYR A 249 -13.65 -18.54 12.53
C TYR A 249 -12.70 -17.37 12.77
N ALA A 250 -13.22 -16.17 13.04
CA ALA A 250 -12.42 -15.02 13.46
C ALA A 250 -12.02 -15.07 14.94
N GLY A 251 -10.93 -14.38 15.25
CA GLY A 251 -10.30 -14.43 16.57
C GLY A 251 -9.54 -15.74 16.80
N TYR A 252 -8.74 -15.77 17.88
CA TYR A 252 -7.88 -16.90 18.18
C TYR A 252 -8.66 -18.18 18.51
N GLU A 253 -9.83 -18.05 19.14
CA GLU A 253 -10.77 -19.15 19.34
C GLU A 253 -11.35 -19.66 18.02
N GLY A 254 -11.76 -18.75 17.13
CA GLY A 254 -12.29 -19.08 15.81
C GLY A 254 -11.26 -19.82 14.93
N ALA A 255 -9.98 -19.46 15.03
CA ALA A 255 -8.91 -20.18 14.35
C ALA A 255 -8.78 -21.64 14.82
N LEU A 256 -8.95 -21.91 16.12
CA LEU A 256 -9.01 -23.29 16.64
C LEU A 256 -10.27 -24.02 16.19
N ARG A 257 -11.42 -23.34 16.17
CA ARG A 257 -12.67 -23.90 15.62
C ARG A 257 -12.52 -24.28 14.15
N CYS A 258 -11.86 -23.45 13.34
CA CYS A 258 -11.54 -23.73 11.94
C CYS A 258 -10.66 -24.97 11.76
N LEU A 259 -9.71 -25.20 12.69
CA LEU A 259 -8.89 -26.42 12.69
C LEU A 259 -9.75 -27.66 12.98
N ILE A 260 -10.74 -27.57 13.86
CA ILE A 260 -11.50 -28.73 14.33
C ILE A 260 -12.68 -29.05 13.42
N ALA A 261 -13.38 -28.03 12.95
CA ALA A 261 -14.61 -28.18 12.19
C ALA A 261 -14.37 -28.92 10.87
N ASN A 262 -15.03 -30.07 10.69
CA ASN A 262 -15.03 -30.87 9.46
C ASN A 262 -13.63 -31.18 8.87
N ASN A 263 -12.57 -31.14 9.69
CA ASN A 263 -11.18 -31.23 9.24
C ASN A 263 -10.83 -30.25 8.09
N SER A 264 -11.47 -29.07 8.04
CA SER A 264 -11.27 -28.11 6.95
C SER A 264 -9.88 -27.48 6.98
N GLY A 265 -9.37 -27.18 8.17
CA GLY A 265 -8.00 -26.71 8.38
C GLY A 265 -7.04 -27.85 8.73
N GLU A 266 -5.76 -27.66 8.42
CA GLU A 266 -4.65 -28.56 8.78
C GLU A 266 -3.76 -27.97 9.88
N ILE A 267 -3.70 -26.63 9.97
CA ILE A 267 -2.89 -25.91 10.94
C ILE A 267 -3.63 -24.63 11.40
N ALA A 268 -3.53 -24.31 12.70
CA ALA A 268 -4.01 -23.05 13.25
C ALA A 268 -2.88 -22.28 13.93
N PHE A 269 -2.81 -20.98 13.68
CA PHE A 269 -1.83 -20.10 14.30
C PHE A 269 -2.48 -19.30 15.42
N VAL A 270 -2.08 -19.56 16.66
CA VAL A 270 -2.75 -19.02 17.84
C VAL A 270 -1.77 -18.65 18.97
N ARG A 271 -2.32 -18.10 20.05
CA ARG A 271 -1.59 -17.82 21.30
C ARG A 271 -1.62 -19.08 22.18
N ASP A 272 -0.58 -19.27 22.98
CA ASP A 272 -0.54 -20.37 23.95
C ASP A 272 -1.61 -20.25 25.04
N THR A 273 -1.95 -19.03 25.46
CA THR A 273 -3.04 -18.73 26.40
C THR A 273 -4.40 -19.19 25.86
N THR A 274 -4.69 -18.94 24.58
CA THR A 274 -5.96 -19.33 23.97
C THR A 274 -6.14 -20.84 23.98
N VAL A 275 -5.09 -21.62 23.67
CA VAL A 275 -5.21 -23.08 23.65
C VAL A 275 -5.47 -23.63 25.05
N GLN A 276 -4.82 -23.07 26.08
CA GLN A 276 -5.08 -23.46 27.47
C GLN A 276 -6.54 -23.24 27.85
N HIS A 277 -7.10 -22.06 27.58
CA HIS A 277 -8.50 -21.77 27.89
C HIS A 277 -9.50 -22.58 27.05
N ALA A 278 -9.24 -22.71 25.75
CA ALA A 278 -10.14 -23.40 24.84
C ALA A 278 -10.23 -24.91 25.15
N LEU A 279 -9.12 -25.55 25.53
CA LEU A 279 -9.08 -26.96 25.89
C LEU A 279 -9.64 -27.24 27.29
N LEU A 280 -9.39 -26.35 28.27
CA LEU A 280 -9.82 -26.53 29.67
C LEU A 280 -11.31 -26.23 29.89
N SER A 281 -11.92 -25.36 29.06
CA SER A 281 -13.34 -25.05 29.20
C SER A 281 -14.23 -26.25 28.91
N HIS A 282 -13.79 -27.22 28.07
CA HIS A 282 -14.55 -28.35 27.50
C HIS A 282 -15.89 -28.01 26.80
N GLN A 283 -16.36 -26.79 26.96
CA GLN A 283 -17.65 -26.26 26.51
C GLN A 283 -17.57 -25.71 25.07
N ILE A 284 -16.39 -25.21 24.69
CA ILE A 284 -16.20 -24.42 23.47
C ILE A 284 -15.80 -25.27 22.26
N LEU A 285 -15.02 -26.33 22.47
CA LEU A 285 -14.50 -27.19 21.41
C LEU A 285 -15.16 -28.59 21.35
N GLY A 286 -16.30 -28.78 22.01
CA GLY A 286 -17.12 -29.99 21.86
C GLY A 286 -16.46 -31.29 22.35
N GLY A 287 -15.79 -31.26 23.50
CA GLY A 287 -15.23 -32.47 24.13
C GLY A 287 -13.89 -32.96 23.56
N VAL A 288 -13.18 -32.14 22.78
CA VAL A 288 -11.83 -32.47 22.31
C VAL A 288 -10.81 -32.38 23.46
N THR A 289 -9.91 -33.35 23.53
CA THR A 289 -8.88 -33.47 24.55
C THR A 289 -7.51 -33.00 24.04
N GLU A 290 -6.66 -32.50 24.95
CA GLU A 290 -5.34 -31.93 24.61
C GLU A 290 -4.43 -32.91 23.86
N ASP A 291 -4.52 -34.21 24.14
CA ASP A 291 -3.69 -35.26 23.54
C ASP A 291 -3.92 -35.48 22.04
N GLN A 292 -4.99 -34.91 21.49
CA GLN A 292 -5.29 -34.94 20.05
C GLN A 292 -4.53 -33.88 19.25
N PHE A 293 -3.86 -32.95 19.92
CA PHE A 293 -3.13 -31.86 19.29
C PHE A 293 -1.64 -31.87 19.63
N GLU A 294 -0.86 -31.32 18.70
CA GLU A 294 0.58 -31.09 18.84
C GLU A 294 0.89 -29.67 18.37
N ILE A 295 1.99 -29.11 18.86
CA ILE A 295 2.53 -27.85 18.37
C ILE A 295 3.76 -28.11 17.51
N ILE A 296 3.89 -27.35 16.42
CA ILE A 296 5.04 -27.39 15.51
C ILE A 296 6.05 -26.32 15.94
N CYS A 297 7.29 -26.73 16.19
CA CYS A 297 8.38 -25.82 16.50
C CYS A 297 9.04 -25.28 15.22
N ARG A 298 9.87 -24.24 15.34
CA ARG A 298 10.54 -23.61 14.18
C ARG A 298 11.46 -24.56 13.40
N ASP A 299 12.06 -25.53 14.07
CA ASP A 299 12.92 -26.55 13.45
C ASP A 299 12.13 -27.68 12.74
N GLY A 300 10.80 -27.65 12.80
CA GLY A 300 9.92 -28.69 12.29
C GLY A 300 9.71 -29.86 13.26
N SER A 301 10.28 -29.82 14.47
CA SER A 301 9.97 -30.78 15.53
C SER A 301 8.55 -30.55 16.08
N ARG A 302 8.01 -31.58 16.75
CA ARG A 302 6.67 -31.57 17.32
C ARG A 302 6.76 -31.74 18.83
N ARG A 303 5.93 -31.00 19.56
CA ARG A 303 5.84 -31.10 21.02
C ARG A 303 4.38 -31.10 21.47
N PRO A 304 4.09 -31.59 22.70
CA PRO A 304 2.77 -31.44 23.29
C PRO A 304 2.44 -29.96 23.50
N VAL A 305 1.16 -29.63 23.47
CA VAL A 305 0.64 -28.27 23.63
C VAL A 305 1.10 -27.60 24.93
N THR A 306 1.23 -28.37 26.02
CA THR A 306 1.78 -27.92 27.30
C THR A 306 3.19 -27.33 27.26
N ASP A 307 4.01 -27.64 26.24
CA ASP A 307 5.42 -27.26 26.15
C ASP A 307 5.66 -26.04 25.22
N SER A 308 4.71 -25.10 25.22
CA SER A 308 4.78 -23.86 24.43
C SER A 308 5.99 -22.98 24.77
N GLU A 309 6.51 -23.03 26.00
CA GLU A 309 7.66 -22.22 26.40
C GLU A 309 8.94 -22.61 25.66
N ASN A 310 9.13 -23.91 25.36
CA ASN A 310 10.27 -24.43 24.63
C ASN A 310 10.01 -24.57 23.13
N CYS A 311 8.74 -24.64 22.71
CA CYS A 311 8.32 -24.80 21.33
C CYS A 311 7.36 -23.68 20.92
N ASN A 312 7.90 -22.59 20.41
CA ASN A 312 7.10 -21.46 19.94
C ASN A 312 7.77 -20.76 18.75
N TRP A 313 6.98 -19.95 18.07
CA TRP A 313 7.36 -19.15 16.92
C TRP A 313 7.78 -17.74 17.33
N GLY A 314 7.84 -17.44 18.63
CA GLY A 314 8.37 -16.20 19.19
C GLY A 314 7.51 -15.63 20.31
N ARG A 315 8.11 -14.70 21.07
CA ARG A 315 7.42 -14.00 22.15
C ARG A 315 6.68 -12.80 21.61
N VAL A 316 5.46 -12.63 22.08
CA VAL A 316 4.52 -11.63 21.61
C VAL A 316 4.11 -10.79 22.83
N PRO A 317 4.18 -9.46 22.78
CA PRO A 317 3.74 -8.63 23.89
C PRO A 317 2.26 -8.86 24.20
N ALA A 318 1.89 -8.66 25.46
CA ALA A 318 0.51 -8.73 25.89
C ALA A 318 -0.32 -7.58 25.30
N ASP A 319 -1.64 -7.81 25.24
CA ASP A 319 -2.61 -6.88 24.70
C ASP A 319 -2.69 -5.60 25.55
N ALA A 320 -3.17 -4.51 24.96
CA ALA A 320 -3.14 -3.21 25.61
C ALA A 320 -4.46 -2.45 25.46
N ILE A 321 -4.77 -1.66 26.48
CA ILE A 321 -5.85 -0.66 26.42
C ILE A 321 -5.23 0.64 25.91
N VAL A 322 -5.79 1.18 24.82
CA VAL A 322 -5.32 2.38 24.16
C VAL A 322 -6.30 3.55 24.29
N THR A 323 -5.79 4.77 24.15
CA THR A 323 -6.56 6.02 24.07
C THR A 323 -5.93 6.98 23.05
N SER A 324 -6.58 8.10 22.74
CA SER A 324 -6.03 9.07 21.78
C SER A 324 -4.81 9.80 22.34
N SER A 325 -3.78 9.99 21.51
CA SER A 325 -2.60 10.80 21.85
C SER A 325 -2.94 12.27 22.10
N ALA A 326 -4.09 12.76 21.63
CA ALA A 326 -4.56 14.11 21.92
C ALA A 326 -5.05 14.29 23.37
N VAL A 327 -5.33 13.20 24.10
CA VAL A 327 -5.73 13.23 25.51
C VAL A 327 -4.55 13.65 26.39
N SER A 328 -4.76 14.61 27.30
CA SER A 328 -3.72 15.13 28.18
C SER A 328 -3.21 14.08 29.17
N MET A 329 -1.96 14.23 29.62
CA MET A 329 -1.33 13.28 30.55
C MET A 329 -2.11 13.12 31.86
N GLU A 330 -2.64 14.21 32.39
CA GLU A 330 -3.47 14.18 33.61
C GLU A 330 -4.76 13.38 33.39
N GLN A 331 -5.39 13.53 32.23
CA GLN A 331 -6.59 12.77 31.89
C GLN A 331 -6.29 11.29 31.64
N ARG A 332 -5.16 10.94 31.01
CA ARG A 332 -4.72 9.55 30.87
C ARG A 332 -4.49 8.90 32.23
N LYS A 333 -3.92 9.64 33.19
CA LYS A 333 -3.75 9.15 34.56
C LYS A 333 -5.09 8.89 35.24
N LYS A 334 -6.07 9.80 35.09
CA LYS A 334 -7.44 9.55 35.57
C LYS A 334 -8.04 8.28 34.96
N TYR A 335 -7.81 8.02 33.67
CA TYR A 335 -8.26 6.77 33.02
C TYR A 335 -7.59 5.54 33.65
N GLN A 336 -6.28 5.60 33.89
CA GLN A 336 -5.54 4.53 34.58
C GLN A 336 -6.07 4.29 36.00
N ASP A 337 -6.29 5.35 36.77
CA ASP A 337 -6.82 5.27 38.15
C ASP A 337 -8.24 4.69 38.18
N PHE A 338 -9.11 5.11 37.26
CA PHE A 338 -10.46 4.58 37.10
C PHE A 338 -10.45 3.08 36.74
N LEU A 339 -9.63 2.68 35.77
CA LEU A 339 -9.48 1.28 35.36
C LEU A 339 -8.86 0.41 36.46
N GLN A 340 -7.99 0.99 37.30
CA GLN A 340 -7.45 0.33 38.47
C GLN A 340 -8.53 -0.03 39.49
N ILE A 341 -9.51 0.86 39.72
CA ILE A 341 -10.64 0.57 40.61
C ILE A 341 -11.54 -0.50 40.00
N ILE A 342 -11.82 -0.44 38.69
CA ILE A 342 -12.56 -1.50 37.98
C ILE A 342 -11.90 -2.87 38.20
N TYR A 343 -10.59 -2.96 38.03
CA TYR A 343 -9.85 -4.20 38.27
C TYR A 343 -9.92 -4.65 39.74
N GLN A 344 -9.76 -3.75 40.71
CA GLN A 344 -9.86 -4.12 42.13
C GLN A 344 -11.24 -4.67 42.52
N LEU A 345 -12.30 -4.17 41.88
CA LEU A 345 -13.69 -4.50 42.20
C LEU A 345 -14.23 -5.71 41.42
N TYR A 346 -13.74 -5.95 40.20
CA TYR A 346 -14.33 -6.94 39.28
C TYR A 346 -13.29 -7.87 38.61
N GLY A 347 -12.00 -7.63 38.84
CA GLY A 347 -10.89 -8.33 38.20
C GLY A 347 -10.49 -9.63 38.89
N GLU A 348 -11.45 -10.41 39.39
CA GLU A 348 -11.15 -11.74 39.93
C GLU A 348 -10.51 -12.60 38.83
N PRO A 349 -9.28 -13.14 39.03
CA PRO A 349 -8.63 -13.96 38.02
C PRO A 349 -9.44 -15.22 37.72
N ASN A 350 -9.45 -15.61 36.44
CA ASN A 350 -10.15 -16.80 36.02
C ASN A 350 -9.49 -18.06 36.63
N PRO A 351 -10.24 -18.96 37.31
CA PRO A 351 -9.68 -20.16 37.94
C PRO A 351 -9.09 -21.15 36.93
N LEU A 352 -9.41 -21.01 35.63
CA LEU A 352 -8.82 -21.80 34.56
C LEU A 352 -7.39 -21.36 34.20
N ASN A 353 -6.90 -20.24 34.75
CA ASN A 353 -5.55 -19.73 34.48
C ASN A 353 -4.49 -20.64 35.13
N LYS A 354 -3.49 -21.06 34.35
CA LYS A 354 -2.37 -21.87 34.81
C LYS A 354 -1.62 -21.15 35.96
N ASN A 355 -1.43 -21.82 37.09
CA ASN A 355 -0.76 -21.34 38.33
C ASN A 355 -1.51 -20.33 39.22
N TYR A 356 -2.85 -20.28 39.20
CA TYR A 356 -3.64 -19.50 40.16
C TYR A 356 -3.23 -19.73 41.64
N ASN A 357 -2.91 -20.97 42.01
CA ASN A 357 -2.65 -21.38 43.39
C ASN A 357 -1.34 -20.85 44.01
N ASN A 358 -0.38 -20.35 43.22
CA ASN A 358 0.88 -19.80 43.75
C ASN A 358 0.82 -18.29 44.03
N ILE A 359 -0.14 -17.57 43.42
CA ILE A 359 -0.30 -16.14 43.65
C ILE A 359 -1.15 -15.90 44.90
N THR A 360 -2.19 -16.70 45.16
CA THR A 360 -3.05 -16.55 46.35
C THR A 360 -2.36 -16.90 47.67
N ASN A 361 -1.41 -17.84 47.68
CA ASN A 361 -0.69 -18.24 48.89
C ASN A 361 0.42 -17.27 49.33
N GLY A 362 0.86 -16.34 48.47
CA GLY A 362 1.90 -15.36 48.79
C GLY A 362 1.40 -14.10 49.51
N PHE A 363 0.09 -13.83 49.52
CA PHE A 363 -0.48 -12.57 50.00
C PHE A 363 -1.31 -12.69 51.29
N GLN A 364 -1.44 -13.88 51.88
CA GLN A 364 -2.24 -14.08 53.11
C GLN A 364 -1.45 -13.98 54.43
N THR A 365 -0.14 -13.76 54.42
CA THR A 365 0.65 -13.61 55.66
C THR A 365 1.17 -12.19 55.83
N GLY A 366 0.33 -11.30 56.35
CA GLY A 366 0.72 -9.94 56.69
C GLY A 366 -0.34 -9.23 57.52
N GLY A 367 -0.58 -9.70 58.75
CA GLY A 367 -1.45 -9.02 59.71
C GLY A 367 -0.93 -7.61 60.01
N TYR A 368 -1.59 -6.60 59.47
CA TYR A 368 -1.28 -5.19 59.72
C TYR A 368 -2.11 -4.69 60.92
N ASN A 369 -1.44 -4.42 62.03
CA ASN A 369 -2.00 -3.80 63.23
C ASN A 369 -1.89 -2.27 63.12
N PRO A 370 -2.99 -1.49 63.05
CA PRO A 370 -2.94 -0.09 62.68
C PRO A 370 -2.91 0.82 63.91
N TYR A 371 -1.79 0.88 64.63
CA TYR A 371 -1.50 1.98 65.56
C TYR A 371 0.01 2.19 65.70
N SER A 372 0.55 3.20 65.00
CA SER A 372 1.64 4.07 65.46
C SER A 372 2.14 4.94 64.31
N SER A 373 1.74 6.20 64.37
CA SER A 373 2.39 7.34 63.73
C SER A 373 3.75 7.61 64.38
N THR A 374 4.80 7.84 63.59
CA THR A 374 5.65 9.05 63.62
C THR A 374 6.84 8.92 62.65
N GLU A 375 7.21 10.07 62.06
CA GLU A 375 8.40 10.45 61.27
C GLU A 375 9.72 9.76 61.67
N SER A 376 10.81 9.71 60.87
CA SER A 376 11.41 10.74 60.02
C SER A 376 12.48 10.15 59.08
N SER A 377 12.79 10.93 58.04
CA SER A 377 13.87 10.75 57.07
C SER A 377 15.27 10.86 57.69
N ARG A 378 16.21 9.98 57.28
CA ARG A 378 17.66 10.22 57.44
C ARG A 378 18.49 9.40 56.45
N TYR A 379 18.97 10.04 55.39
CA TYR A 379 20.23 9.63 54.74
C TYR A 379 21.40 9.94 55.69
N PRO A 380 22.48 9.15 55.65
CA PRO A 380 23.73 9.75 55.23
C PRO A 380 24.62 8.88 54.32
N TYR A 381 25.35 9.62 53.51
CA TYR A 381 26.44 9.29 52.60
C TYR A 381 27.64 8.67 53.34
N ASP A 382 28.33 7.71 52.72
CA ASP A 382 29.77 7.56 52.98
C ASP A 382 30.54 6.99 51.77
N SER A 383 31.79 7.45 51.68
CA SER A 383 32.65 7.45 50.49
C SER A 383 33.92 6.62 50.70
N PHE A 384 34.52 6.19 49.58
CA PHE A 384 35.89 5.64 49.39
C PHE A 384 36.18 4.18 49.79
N ASN A 385 36.42 3.33 48.78
CA ASN A 385 37.78 2.85 48.54
C ASN A 385 37.99 2.29 47.12
N ARG A 386 39.16 2.60 46.56
CA ARG A 386 39.61 2.31 45.18
C ARG A 386 40.95 1.57 45.30
N ASP A 387 41.06 0.35 44.80
CA ASP A 387 42.09 -0.09 43.82
C ASP A 387 42.27 -1.62 43.68
N ASN A 388 42.57 -2.00 42.43
CA ASN A 388 43.23 -3.21 41.89
C ASN A 388 42.46 -4.54 41.86
N ARG A 389 41.99 -4.99 40.68
CA ARG A 389 42.69 -5.58 39.50
C ARG A 389 42.74 -7.11 39.58
N PHE A 390 42.00 -7.75 38.65
CA PHE A 390 42.24 -9.02 37.94
C PHE A 390 42.92 -10.14 38.77
N ASN A 391 42.32 -11.29 39.07
CA ASN A 391 41.76 -12.26 38.13
C ASN A 391 41.30 -13.51 38.94
N ASN A 392 40.40 -14.30 38.36
CA ASN A 392 39.97 -15.64 38.78
C ASN A 392 39.10 -15.76 40.04
N ASN A 393 37.78 -15.78 39.84
CA ASN A 393 37.02 -16.98 40.20
C ASN A 393 35.72 -17.10 39.40
N PHE A 394 35.62 -18.24 38.73
CA PHE A 394 34.39 -18.85 38.27
C PHE A 394 33.44 -19.05 39.46
N ASN A 395 32.13 -19.01 39.19
CA ASN A 395 30.99 -19.22 40.11
C ASN A 395 30.49 -17.95 40.82
N ASN A 396 29.73 -17.13 40.09
CA ASN A 396 28.57 -16.37 40.61
C ASN A 396 27.85 -15.60 39.48
N ARG A 397 27.35 -16.32 38.46
CA ARG A 397 26.48 -15.76 37.39
C ARG A 397 25.04 -16.26 37.47
N GLN A 398 24.62 -16.73 38.64
CA GLN A 398 23.29 -17.31 38.85
C GLN A 398 22.39 -16.47 39.74
N ASN A 399 22.88 -15.36 40.32
CA ASN A 399 22.11 -14.55 41.28
C ASN A 399 21.70 -13.15 40.78
N GLU A 400 21.95 -12.80 39.50
CA GLU A 400 21.45 -11.55 38.89
C GLU A 400 20.06 -11.70 38.24
N PHE A 401 19.47 -12.91 38.24
CA PHE A 401 18.12 -13.16 37.73
C PHE A 401 17.03 -13.16 38.80
N GLU A 402 17.39 -13.18 40.10
CA GLU A 402 16.42 -13.27 41.21
C GLU A 402 16.22 -11.96 41.99
N GLU A 403 17.13 -10.99 41.91
CA GLU A 403 17.01 -9.74 42.67
C GLU A 403 16.12 -8.65 42.02
N ASP A 404 15.74 -8.79 40.74
CA ASP A 404 14.99 -7.77 40.00
C ASP A 404 13.47 -8.04 39.86
N MET A 405 12.93 -9.06 40.54
CA MET A 405 11.48 -9.18 40.79
C MET A 405 10.98 -8.20 41.85
N ASN A 406 11.87 -7.41 42.47
CA ASN A 406 11.54 -6.40 43.48
C ASN A 406 11.59 -4.95 42.97
N HIS A 407 11.96 -4.70 41.71
CA HIS A 407 11.57 -3.45 41.08
C HIS A 407 10.08 -3.51 40.75
N LYS A 408 9.27 -2.87 41.59
CA LYS A 408 7.85 -2.57 41.40
C LYS A 408 7.56 -2.20 39.94
N ALA A 409 7.27 -3.19 39.10
CA ALA A 409 6.38 -2.96 37.99
C ALA A 409 5.14 -2.32 38.62
N SER A 410 4.68 -1.20 38.05
CA SER A 410 3.48 -0.50 38.52
C SER A 410 2.26 -1.36 38.17
N THR A 411 2.19 -2.53 38.79
CA THR A 411 1.11 -3.49 38.65
C THR A 411 -0.06 -2.98 39.46
N MET A 412 -1.27 -3.22 38.97
CA MET A 412 -2.44 -2.81 39.72
C MET A 412 -2.54 -3.61 41.03
N PRO A 413 -3.02 -3.00 42.13
CA PRO A 413 -3.26 -3.70 43.38
C PRO A 413 -4.23 -4.86 43.15
N PRO A 414 -4.02 -6.03 43.79
CA PRO A 414 -4.80 -7.22 43.51
C PRO A 414 -6.29 -7.02 43.78
N PHE A 415 -7.11 -7.83 43.09
CA PHE A 415 -8.55 -7.92 43.32
C PHE A 415 -8.87 -8.09 44.81
N LYS A 416 -9.89 -7.38 45.29
CA LYS A 416 -10.34 -7.42 46.67
C LYS A 416 -11.72 -8.08 46.75
N ASN A 417 -11.77 -9.23 47.42
CA ASN A 417 -13.04 -9.84 47.80
C ASN A 417 -13.86 -8.84 48.62
N ARG A 418 -15.04 -8.50 48.12
CA ARG A 418 -16.01 -7.71 48.87
C ARG A 418 -16.53 -8.60 49.99
N VAL A 419 -16.62 -8.04 51.19
CA VAL A 419 -17.24 -8.73 52.33
C VAL A 419 -18.35 -7.85 52.89
N ASP A 420 -19.42 -8.49 53.35
CA ASP A 420 -20.50 -7.80 54.04
C ASP A 420 -20.07 -7.38 55.47
N SER A 421 -20.98 -6.73 56.19
CA SER A 421 -20.75 -6.31 57.58
C SER A 421 -20.53 -7.49 58.56
N SER A 422 -20.78 -8.73 58.13
CA SER A 422 -20.54 -9.96 58.88
C SER A 422 -19.26 -10.68 58.46
N GLY A 423 -18.52 -10.16 57.48
CA GLY A 423 -17.30 -10.76 56.95
C GLY A 423 -17.54 -11.86 55.92
N GLN A 424 -18.78 -12.07 55.44
CA GLN A 424 -19.08 -13.02 54.37
C GLN A 424 -18.78 -12.43 53.00
N PRO A 425 -18.18 -13.19 52.06
CA PRO A 425 -17.92 -12.72 50.71
C PRO A 425 -19.22 -12.30 49.99
N ILE A 426 -19.25 -11.08 49.46
CA ILE A 426 -20.29 -10.62 48.55
C ILE A 426 -19.87 -11.03 47.15
N GLU A 427 -20.68 -11.87 46.51
CA GLU A 427 -20.47 -12.30 45.14
C GLU A 427 -20.46 -11.09 44.20
N SER A 428 -19.42 -10.98 43.36
CA SER A 428 -19.31 -9.88 42.42
C SER A 428 -20.39 -10.01 41.34
N ILE A 429 -21.14 -8.93 41.12
CA ILE A 429 -22.20 -8.86 40.11
C ILE A 429 -21.62 -8.93 38.68
N PHE A 430 -20.34 -8.63 38.52
CA PHE A 430 -19.63 -8.63 37.24
C PHE A 430 -18.25 -9.28 37.34
N GLN A 431 -17.89 -10.08 36.34
CA GLN A 431 -16.59 -10.76 36.23
C GLN A 431 -15.87 -10.26 34.99
N LEU A 432 -14.76 -9.56 35.17
CA LEU A 432 -14.05 -8.88 34.07
C LEU A 432 -13.42 -9.88 33.08
N PHE A 433 -12.78 -10.93 33.58
CA PHE A 433 -11.99 -11.90 32.80
C PHE A 433 -12.72 -13.22 32.51
N ARG A 434 -14.05 -13.20 32.50
CA ARG A 434 -14.87 -14.36 32.11
C ARG A 434 -15.84 -13.96 31.00
N SER A 435 -15.88 -14.78 29.96
CA SER A 435 -16.70 -14.55 28.77
C SER A 435 -17.73 -15.65 28.50
N ASN A 436 -17.87 -16.61 29.42
CA ASN A 436 -18.85 -17.71 29.44
C ASN A 436 -18.94 -18.53 28.14
N GLU A 437 -19.83 -18.14 27.22
CA GLU A 437 -20.13 -18.88 25.98
C GLU A 437 -19.09 -18.65 24.87
N THR A 438 -18.24 -17.63 25.04
CA THR A 438 -17.13 -17.29 24.15
C THR A 438 -15.88 -16.94 24.96
N THR A 439 -14.79 -16.58 24.29
CA THR A 439 -13.57 -16.05 24.93
C THR A 439 -13.35 -14.57 24.60
N ASP A 440 -12.51 -13.92 25.39
CA ASP A 440 -11.85 -12.64 25.09
C ASP A 440 -12.78 -11.45 24.74
N LEU A 441 -13.88 -11.30 25.48
CA LEU A 441 -14.75 -10.13 25.35
C LEU A 441 -14.20 -8.95 26.19
N LEU A 442 -13.94 -7.80 25.54
CA LEU A 442 -13.28 -6.59 26.06
C LEU A 442 -11.78 -6.74 26.35
N LEU A 443 -11.43 -7.83 27.04
CA LEU A 443 -10.10 -8.16 27.55
C LEU A 443 -9.95 -9.69 27.47
N GLN A 444 -8.71 -10.20 27.47
CA GLN A 444 -8.53 -11.65 27.45
C GLN A 444 -9.06 -12.31 28.72
N ASP A 445 -9.56 -13.54 28.59
CA ASP A 445 -9.98 -14.33 29.75
C ASP A 445 -8.76 -14.83 30.57
N ALA A 446 -7.59 -14.85 29.95
CA ALA A 446 -6.32 -15.26 30.55
C ALA A 446 -5.66 -14.16 31.41
N THR A 447 -6.18 -12.94 31.38
CA THR A 447 -5.61 -11.80 32.11
C THR A 447 -5.70 -12.06 33.62
N VAL A 448 -4.58 -11.83 34.32
CA VAL A 448 -4.50 -11.95 35.79
C VAL A 448 -4.30 -10.61 36.48
N ASN A 449 -3.72 -9.63 35.80
CA ASN A 449 -3.45 -8.28 36.31
C ASN A 449 -3.13 -7.35 35.13
N PHE A 450 -2.92 -6.07 35.39
CA PHE A 450 -2.41 -5.08 34.44
C PHE A 450 -1.10 -4.47 34.91
N ARG A 451 -0.27 -4.11 33.94
CA ARG A 451 0.85 -3.20 34.11
C ARG A 451 0.44 -1.81 33.65
N VAL A 452 0.55 -0.84 34.55
CA VAL A 452 0.34 0.58 34.24
C VAL A 452 1.56 1.11 33.49
N LEU A 453 1.34 1.68 32.31
CA LEU A 453 2.40 2.23 31.47
C LEU A 453 2.69 3.68 31.86
N LYS A 454 3.96 3.95 32.16
CA LYS A 454 4.45 5.32 32.39
C LYS A 454 4.47 6.10 31.09
N GLU A 455 4.48 7.43 31.19
CA GLU A 455 4.47 8.35 30.05
C GLU A 455 5.48 7.98 28.96
N GLU A 456 6.73 7.70 29.34
CA GLU A 456 7.80 7.32 28.43
C GLU A 456 7.57 5.95 27.74
N GLU A 457 6.66 5.13 28.27
CA GLU A 457 6.31 3.82 27.73
C GLU A 457 5.02 3.86 26.87
N GLN A 458 4.28 4.99 26.84
CA GLN A 458 3.02 5.15 26.10
C GLN A 458 3.23 5.40 24.60
N ALA A 459 3.99 4.52 23.95
CA ALA A 459 4.10 4.49 22.50
C ALA A 459 4.05 3.05 21.99
N ALA A 460 3.40 2.84 20.84
CA ALA A 460 3.28 1.50 20.24
C ALA A 460 4.64 0.81 20.06
N LYS A 461 5.69 1.56 19.72
CA LYS A 461 7.06 1.04 19.60
C LYS A 461 7.58 0.42 20.91
N HIS A 462 7.28 1.01 22.06
CA HIS A 462 7.72 0.50 23.36
C HIS A 462 6.96 -0.76 23.79
N ILE A 463 5.74 -0.97 23.29
CA ILE A 463 5.04 -2.24 23.49
C ILE A 463 5.69 -3.35 22.67
N LEU A 464 6.05 -3.08 21.42
CA LEU A 464 6.68 -4.07 20.53
C LEU A 464 8.15 -4.36 20.87
N ASN A 465 8.86 -3.39 21.42
CA ASN A 465 10.26 -3.50 21.80
C ASN A 465 10.46 -3.06 23.25
N ASN A 466 10.55 -4.04 24.13
CA ASN A 466 10.78 -3.85 25.56
C ASN A 466 11.67 -4.95 26.12
N LYS A 467 12.03 -4.82 27.40
CA LYS A 467 12.89 -5.78 28.12
C LYS A 467 12.35 -7.21 28.19
N PHE A 468 11.06 -7.43 27.97
CA PHE A 468 10.41 -8.74 28.12
C PHE A 468 10.38 -9.54 26.81
N VAL A 469 10.09 -8.88 25.69
CA VAL A 469 10.00 -9.50 24.35
C VAL A 469 11.21 -9.21 23.44
N GLY A 470 12.05 -8.24 23.82
CA GLY A 470 13.15 -7.75 23.00
C GLY A 470 12.66 -7.12 21.70
N GLY A 471 13.50 -7.11 20.66
CA GLY A 471 13.15 -6.58 19.34
C GLY A 471 12.38 -7.54 18.43
N GLN A 472 11.98 -8.72 18.89
CA GLN A 472 11.41 -9.77 18.03
C GLN A 472 10.09 -9.33 17.36
N ALA A 473 9.16 -8.79 18.15
CA ALA A 473 7.86 -8.35 17.64
C ALA A 473 7.98 -7.11 16.74
N GLU A 474 8.79 -6.12 17.12
CA GLU A 474 9.09 -4.96 16.26
C GLU A 474 9.69 -5.40 14.92
N ASN A 475 10.68 -6.30 14.96
CA ASN A 475 11.31 -6.83 13.76
C ASN A 475 10.31 -7.56 12.87
N ALA A 476 9.40 -8.37 13.42
CA ALA A 476 8.39 -9.07 12.64
C ALA A 476 7.42 -8.10 11.95
N VAL A 477 6.92 -7.09 12.67
CA VAL A 477 6.00 -6.06 12.14
C VAL A 477 6.63 -5.23 11.03
N LEU A 478 7.94 -4.94 11.12
CA LEU A 478 8.67 -4.21 10.09
C LEU A 478 9.08 -5.11 8.91
N ALA A 479 9.54 -6.34 9.19
CA ALA A 479 10.09 -7.25 8.20
C ALA A 479 9.02 -7.93 7.33
N ILE A 480 7.77 -8.05 7.79
CA ILE A 480 6.67 -8.54 6.94
C ILE A 480 6.38 -7.61 5.75
N ARG A 481 6.77 -6.33 5.86
CA ARG A 481 6.74 -5.33 4.79
C ARG A 481 8.11 -5.16 4.12
N GLY A 482 9.06 -6.02 4.46
CA GLY A 482 10.40 -5.99 3.88
C GLY A 482 10.36 -6.42 2.42
N CYS A 483 11.10 -5.71 1.57
CA CYS A 483 11.25 -6.05 0.16
C CYS A 483 12.65 -6.64 -0.11
N PRO A 484 12.79 -7.65 -0.98
CA PRO A 484 14.09 -8.16 -1.42
C PRO A 484 14.91 -7.06 -2.11
N ILE A 485 14.24 -6.29 -2.98
CA ILE A 485 14.81 -5.13 -3.64
C ILE A 485 14.63 -3.93 -2.72
N LYS A 486 15.72 -3.28 -2.33
CA LYS A 486 15.67 -2.17 -1.36
C LYS A 486 15.38 -0.83 -2.02
N ARG A 487 15.84 -0.64 -3.26
CA ARG A 487 15.84 0.66 -3.95
C ARG A 487 15.41 0.49 -5.40
N ALA A 488 14.78 1.53 -5.93
CA ALA A 488 14.32 1.65 -7.31
C ALA A 488 14.77 3.02 -7.84
N THR A 489 15.71 3.03 -8.78
CA THR A 489 16.36 4.26 -9.25
C THR A 489 15.76 4.72 -10.57
N LEU A 490 14.94 5.78 -10.52
CA LEU A 490 14.35 6.43 -11.68
C LEU A 490 15.34 7.47 -12.25
N CYS A 491 15.70 7.31 -13.52
CA CYS A 491 16.48 8.31 -14.26
C CYS A 491 15.59 9.43 -14.78
N VAL A 492 16.05 10.67 -14.63
CA VAL A 492 15.38 11.88 -15.14
C VAL A 492 16.36 12.80 -15.85
N THR A 493 15.86 13.57 -16.81
CA THR A 493 16.67 14.29 -17.82
C THR A 493 16.74 15.80 -17.64
N SER A 494 15.91 16.38 -16.77
CA SER A 494 15.93 17.82 -16.47
C SER A 494 15.94 18.09 -14.95
N ASP A 495 16.26 19.32 -14.56
CA ASP A 495 16.22 19.72 -13.14
C ASP A 495 14.79 19.79 -12.62
N GLN A 496 13.84 20.12 -13.51
CA GLN A 496 12.41 20.13 -13.27
C GLN A 496 11.86 18.72 -13.03
N GLU A 497 12.27 17.75 -13.85
CA GLU A 497 11.94 16.35 -13.63
C GLU A 497 12.58 15.81 -12.35
N MET A 498 13.80 16.27 -12.01
CA MET A 498 14.43 15.93 -10.74
C MET A 498 13.61 16.44 -9.55
N ASP A 499 13.16 17.69 -9.55
CA ASP A 499 12.27 18.21 -8.50
C ASP A 499 10.99 17.38 -8.37
N LYS A 500 10.33 17.07 -9.50
CA LYS A 500 9.13 16.21 -9.51
C LYS A 500 9.42 14.81 -8.98
N CYS A 501 10.56 14.20 -9.36
CA CYS A 501 10.97 12.90 -8.87
C CYS A 501 11.23 12.92 -7.36
N LEU A 502 11.87 13.97 -6.84
CA LEU A 502 12.13 14.11 -5.41
C LEU A 502 10.82 14.24 -4.62
N LYS A 503 9.83 14.98 -5.13
CA LYS A 503 8.47 15.04 -4.57
C LYS A 503 7.80 13.67 -4.61
N MET A 504 7.88 12.96 -5.74
CA MET A 504 7.38 11.59 -5.87
C MET A 504 8.00 10.68 -4.81
N ARG A 505 9.33 10.70 -4.67
CA ARG A 505 10.06 9.91 -3.67
C ARG A 505 9.59 10.18 -2.25
N VAL A 506 9.37 11.45 -1.89
CA VAL A 506 8.88 11.83 -0.55
C VAL A 506 7.47 11.30 -0.34
N ALA A 507 6.57 11.44 -1.32
CA ALA A 507 5.21 10.93 -1.26
C ALA A 507 5.18 9.39 -1.10
N LEU A 508 5.91 8.65 -1.96
CA LEU A 508 5.94 7.18 -1.88
C LEU A 508 6.55 6.69 -0.55
N LYS A 509 7.57 7.40 -0.03
CA LYS A 509 8.16 7.09 1.27
C LYS A 509 7.20 7.37 2.43
N ALA A 510 6.41 8.45 2.35
CA ALA A 510 5.38 8.77 3.34
C ALA A 510 4.23 7.74 3.34
N ALA A 511 3.92 7.16 2.18
CA ALA A 511 3.00 6.02 2.05
C ALA A 511 3.66 4.66 2.37
N PHE A 512 4.95 4.64 2.76
CA PHE A 512 5.73 3.45 3.10
C PHE A 512 5.76 2.38 2.01
N LEU A 513 5.73 2.83 0.75
CA LEU A 513 5.87 1.96 -0.38
C LEU A 513 7.32 1.51 -0.51
N SER A 514 7.49 0.23 -0.83
CA SER A 514 8.74 -0.43 -1.12
C SER A 514 8.76 -0.94 -2.57
N PRO A 515 9.92 -0.96 -3.24
CA PRO A 515 11.22 -0.45 -2.81
C PRO A 515 11.26 1.08 -2.67
N THR A 516 12.27 1.59 -1.95
CA THR A 516 12.45 3.05 -1.82
C THR A 516 12.86 3.64 -3.16
N LEU A 517 12.06 4.60 -3.65
CA LEU A 517 12.39 5.33 -4.89
C LEU A 517 13.64 6.20 -4.69
N VAL A 518 14.50 6.22 -5.70
CA VAL A 518 15.70 7.05 -5.78
C VAL A 518 15.63 7.78 -7.12
N CYS A 519 16.05 9.04 -7.13
CA CYS A 519 16.10 9.83 -8.35
C CYS A 519 17.56 9.97 -8.78
N TRP A 520 17.82 9.78 -10.07
CA TRP A 520 19.14 9.94 -10.67
C TRP A 520 19.05 10.90 -11.86
N ARG A 521 19.97 11.87 -11.93
CA ARG A 521 19.95 12.94 -12.95
C ARG A 521 20.89 12.59 -14.10
N GLY A 522 20.34 12.28 -15.27
CA GLY A 522 21.12 12.05 -16.49
C GLY A 522 21.05 13.22 -17.44
N HIS A 523 22.18 13.71 -17.95
CA HIS A 523 22.23 14.88 -18.85
C HIS A 523 21.41 14.78 -20.16
N SER A 524 20.95 13.59 -20.55
CA SER A 524 20.09 13.35 -21.71
C SER A 524 19.37 12.00 -21.61
N THR A 525 18.40 11.77 -22.47
CA THR A 525 17.75 10.45 -22.62
C THR A 525 18.76 9.35 -22.95
N ARG A 526 19.71 9.59 -23.86
CA ARG A 526 20.78 8.64 -24.20
C ARG A 526 21.69 8.34 -23.01
N HIS A 527 21.98 9.33 -22.17
CA HIS A 527 22.73 9.11 -20.94
C HIS A 527 21.93 8.25 -19.94
N CYS A 528 20.62 8.45 -19.82
CA CYS A 528 19.76 7.58 -19.01
C CYS A 528 19.77 6.13 -19.52
N GLU A 529 19.68 5.89 -20.83
CA GLU A 529 19.75 4.54 -21.40
C GLU A 529 21.04 3.82 -21.00
N ARG A 530 22.19 4.49 -21.16
CA ARG A 530 23.50 3.96 -20.77
C ARG A 530 23.58 3.72 -19.27
N ALA A 531 23.12 4.67 -18.45
CA ALA A 531 23.13 4.56 -17.00
C ALA A 531 22.30 3.37 -16.50
N ILE A 532 21.18 3.05 -17.17
CA ILE A 532 20.38 1.87 -16.86
C ILE A 532 21.12 0.58 -17.24
N ALA A 533 21.75 0.56 -18.41
CA ALA A 533 22.53 -0.59 -18.88
C ALA A 533 23.72 -0.90 -17.96
N GLU A 534 24.39 0.14 -17.46
CA GLU A 534 25.55 0.05 -16.57
C GLU A 534 25.19 -0.20 -15.09
N GLY A 535 23.91 -0.07 -14.71
CA GLY A 535 23.46 -0.28 -13.34
C GLY A 535 23.50 0.97 -12.44
N ALA A 536 23.78 2.15 -12.99
CA ALA A 536 23.74 3.41 -12.25
C ALA A 536 22.30 3.91 -11.99
N ALA A 537 21.39 3.59 -12.91
CA ALA A 537 19.94 3.75 -12.76
C ALA A 537 19.23 2.40 -13.02
N ASP A 538 17.96 2.28 -12.65
CA ASP A 538 17.20 1.03 -12.80
C ASP A 538 16.19 1.10 -13.95
N PHE A 539 15.52 2.25 -14.10
CA PHE A 539 14.58 2.48 -15.18
C PHE A 539 14.38 3.97 -15.49
N ALA A 540 13.80 4.26 -16.65
CA ALA A 540 13.37 5.59 -17.08
C ALA A 540 12.13 5.48 -17.99
N LEU A 541 11.41 6.60 -18.17
CA LEU A 541 10.39 6.71 -19.21
C LEU A 541 11.06 7.10 -20.54
N PHE A 542 10.69 6.40 -21.60
CA PHE A 542 11.16 6.66 -22.96
C PHE A 542 9.98 6.89 -23.90
N ASP A 543 10.14 7.85 -24.81
CA ASP A 543 9.27 7.97 -25.99
C ASP A 543 9.36 6.70 -26.85
N ALA A 544 8.33 6.45 -27.66
CA ALA A 544 8.24 5.26 -28.50
C ALA A 544 9.46 5.04 -29.42
N ALA A 545 10.06 6.10 -29.96
CA ALA A 545 11.24 5.96 -30.81
C ALA A 545 12.53 5.79 -30.00
N ASP A 546 12.66 6.45 -28.85
CA ASP A 546 13.78 6.23 -27.92
C ASP A 546 13.78 4.79 -27.37
N MET A 547 12.59 4.22 -27.13
CA MET A 547 12.43 2.82 -26.73
C MET A 547 13.11 1.87 -27.72
N LEU A 548 12.95 2.09 -29.02
CA LEU A 548 13.57 1.24 -30.06
C LEU A 548 15.10 1.35 -30.01
N HIS A 549 15.63 2.55 -29.84
CA HIS A 549 17.06 2.76 -29.71
C HIS A 549 17.61 2.10 -28.45
N ALA A 550 16.98 2.33 -27.30
CA ALA A 550 17.34 1.76 -26.01
C ALA A 550 17.35 0.22 -26.03
N ALA A 551 16.36 -0.40 -26.69
CA ALA A 551 16.31 -1.84 -26.87
C ALA A 551 17.44 -2.35 -27.78
N ASN A 552 17.71 -1.66 -28.89
CA ASN A 552 18.73 -2.07 -29.86
C ASN A 552 20.15 -1.91 -29.33
N MET A 553 20.47 -0.75 -28.75
CA MET A 553 21.82 -0.39 -28.32
C MET A 553 22.18 -0.93 -26.94
N HIS A 554 21.19 -1.00 -26.04
CA HIS A 554 21.42 -1.28 -24.62
C HIS A 554 20.66 -2.51 -24.11
N ARG A 555 19.92 -3.22 -24.97
CA ARG A 555 19.11 -4.41 -24.61
C ARG A 555 18.13 -4.15 -23.47
N LEU A 556 17.65 -2.92 -23.35
CA LEU A 556 16.62 -2.57 -22.38
C LEU A 556 15.26 -3.12 -22.82
N VAL A 557 14.40 -3.41 -21.86
CA VAL A 557 13.08 -4.00 -22.12
C VAL A 557 11.97 -3.13 -21.52
N PRO A 558 10.84 -2.94 -22.23
CA PRO A 558 9.71 -2.21 -21.69
C PRO A 558 8.95 -3.09 -20.70
N PHE A 559 8.50 -2.50 -19.58
CA PHE A 559 7.75 -3.22 -18.54
C PHE A 559 6.43 -2.55 -18.14
N MET A 560 6.27 -1.26 -18.39
CA MET A 560 4.98 -0.55 -18.27
C MET A 560 4.80 0.44 -19.41
N GLN A 561 3.55 0.78 -19.71
CA GLN A 561 3.18 1.73 -20.76
C GLN A 561 2.14 2.74 -20.26
N GLU A 562 2.24 3.99 -20.71
CA GLU A 562 1.22 5.01 -20.50
C GLU A 562 -0.09 4.68 -21.24
N ILE A 563 -1.21 4.90 -20.57
CA ILE A 563 -2.56 4.89 -21.14
C ILE A 563 -3.10 6.31 -21.11
N TYR A 564 -3.60 6.77 -22.24
CA TYR A 564 -4.07 8.15 -22.40
C TYR A 564 -5.57 8.29 -22.13
N SER A 565 -6.03 9.54 -22.09
CA SER A 565 -7.44 9.89 -21.88
C SER A 565 -8.42 9.30 -22.89
N SER A 566 -7.95 8.88 -24.07
CA SER A 566 -8.75 8.10 -25.04
C SER A 566 -9.07 6.67 -24.59
N GLY A 567 -8.38 6.17 -23.54
CA GLY A 567 -8.42 4.77 -23.11
C GLY A 567 -7.44 3.87 -23.87
N ASP A 568 -6.80 4.40 -24.92
CA ASP A 568 -5.82 3.68 -25.74
C ASP A 568 -4.40 3.80 -25.16
N ASN A 569 -3.57 2.80 -25.47
CA ASN A 569 -2.12 2.80 -25.20
C ASN A 569 -1.30 3.36 -26.39
N TRP A 570 -1.94 4.15 -27.24
CA TRP A 570 -1.37 4.75 -28.44
C TRP A 570 -2.09 6.07 -28.74
N TYR A 571 -1.46 6.92 -29.52
CA TYR A 571 -2.00 8.22 -29.95
C TYR A 571 -1.65 8.48 -31.43
N TYR A 572 -2.32 9.44 -32.06
CA TYR A 572 -2.01 9.84 -33.44
C TYR A 572 -0.95 10.95 -33.50
N ALA A 573 0.03 10.81 -34.38
CA ALA A 573 0.92 11.88 -34.79
C ALA A 573 0.23 12.76 -35.84
N VAL A 574 0.28 14.09 -35.66
CA VAL A 574 -0.37 15.06 -36.54
C VAL A 574 0.58 16.22 -36.85
N ALA A 575 0.34 16.87 -37.98
CA ALA A 575 0.91 18.16 -38.32
C ALA A 575 -0.16 19.24 -38.09
N VAL A 576 0.20 20.32 -37.42
CA VAL A 576 -0.70 21.40 -37.02
C VAL A 576 -0.18 22.68 -37.62
N ALA A 577 -1.08 23.52 -38.14
CA ALA A 577 -0.77 24.86 -38.64
C ALA A 577 -1.85 25.84 -38.18
N LYS A 578 -1.57 27.13 -38.30
CA LYS A 578 -2.53 28.19 -37.97
C LYS A 578 -3.59 28.28 -39.06
N GLU A 579 -4.86 28.44 -38.68
CA GLU A 579 -5.97 28.63 -39.63
C GLU A 579 -5.73 29.86 -40.52
N GLN A 580 -5.17 30.93 -39.95
CA GLN A 580 -4.87 32.19 -40.65
C GLN A 580 -3.82 32.10 -41.77
N ASP A 581 -3.08 30.99 -41.87
CA ASP A 581 -2.10 30.74 -42.95
C ASP A 581 -2.63 29.64 -43.88
N PRO A 582 -3.43 29.99 -44.92
CA PRO A 582 -4.00 29.03 -45.86
C PRO A 582 -2.96 28.42 -46.82
N ASP A 583 -1.78 29.02 -46.96
CA ASP A 583 -0.75 28.59 -47.92
C ASP A 583 0.12 27.43 -47.37
N THR A 584 -0.04 27.08 -46.09
CA THR A 584 0.70 26.00 -45.44
C THR A 584 -0.09 24.70 -45.46
N ASP A 585 0.29 23.80 -46.36
CA ASP A 585 -0.22 22.43 -46.49
C ASP A 585 0.91 21.40 -46.37
N LEU A 586 0.57 20.14 -46.04
CA LEU A 586 1.56 19.08 -45.79
C LEU A 586 2.45 18.77 -47.00
N THR A 587 1.99 19.03 -48.21
CA THR A 587 2.73 18.83 -49.47
C THR A 587 3.66 19.99 -49.83
N TYR A 588 3.46 21.17 -49.24
CA TYR A 588 4.16 22.42 -49.59
C TYR A 588 4.88 23.05 -48.39
N LEU A 589 5.64 22.23 -47.65
CA LEU A 589 6.39 22.67 -46.48
C LEU A 589 7.82 23.15 -46.79
N ARG A 590 8.24 23.14 -48.06
CA ARG A 590 9.59 23.55 -48.45
C ARG A 590 9.79 25.03 -48.21
N GLY A 591 10.83 25.39 -47.44
CA GLY A 591 11.14 26.77 -47.10
C GLY A 591 10.21 27.38 -46.03
N LYS A 592 9.36 26.57 -45.39
CA LYS A 592 8.58 26.97 -44.21
C LYS A 592 9.39 26.74 -42.93
N ASN A 593 8.91 27.31 -41.84
CA ASN A 593 9.48 27.17 -40.50
C ASN A 593 8.78 26.03 -39.73
N ALA A 594 9.55 25.12 -39.13
CA ALA A 594 9.00 23.93 -38.49
C ALA A 594 9.32 23.83 -36.99
N CYS A 595 8.35 23.36 -36.21
CA CYS A 595 8.48 23.10 -34.77
C CYS A 595 8.34 21.60 -34.49
N HIS A 596 9.36 21.02 -33.86
CA HIS A 596 9.43 19.60 -33.56
C HIS A 596 9.49 19.38 -32.05
N THR A 597 8.94 18.27 -31.58
CA THR A 597 8.98 17.93 -30.14
C THR A 597 10.39 17.68 -29.63
N GLY A 598 11.25 17.13 -30.48
CA GLY A 598 12.62 16.76 -30.17
C GLY A 598 13.17 15.78 -31.20
N LEU A 599 14.47 15.86 -31.44
CA LEU A 599 15.14 15.02 -32.42
C LEU A 599 15.04 13.54 -32.00
N GLY A 600 14.62 12.68 -32.93
CA GLY A 600 14.44 11.26 -32.68
C GLY A 600 13.16 10.88 -31.92
N MET A 601 12.27 11.81 -31.57
CA MET A 601 10.95 11.48 -31.00
C MET A 601 9.98 10.98 -32.08
N ALA A 602 9.09 10.07 -31.73
CA ALA A 602 8.22 9.40 -32.69
C ALA A 602 7.30 10.36 -33.45
N ALA A 603 6.44 11.09 -32.73
CA ALA A 603 5.41 11.93 -33.36
C ALA A 603 5.95 13.21 -33.98
N GLY A 604 6.92 13.86 -33.33
CA GLY A 604 7.45 15.14 -33.75
C GLY A 604 8.60 15.08 -34.76
N TRP A 605 9.22 13.90 -34.96
CA TRP A 605 10.39 13.76 -35.82
C TRP A 605 10.31 12.55 -36.75
N VAL A 606 10.16 11.34 -36.20
CA VAL A 606 10.25 10.10 -36.99
C VAL A 606 9.10 9.95 -37.99
N PHE A 607 7.85 10.06 -37.55
CA PHE A 607 6.69 9.96 -38.45
C PHE A 607 6.65 11.06 -39.54
N PRO A 608 6.80 12.37 -39.22
CA PRO A 608 6.74 13.41 -40.24
C PRO A 608 7.86 13.31 -41.26
N LEU A 609 9.12 13.08 -40.84
CA LEU A 609 10.22 12.94 -41.79
C LEU A 609 10.11 11.66 -42.61
N ALA A 610 9.69 10.54 -42.02
CA ALA A 610 9.47 9.31 -42.77
C ALA A 610 8.40 9.51 -43.86
N TYR A 611 7.31 10.22 -43.53
CA TYR A 611 6.27 10.56 -44.51
C TYR A 611 6.81 11.42 -45.64
N LEU A 612 7.52 12.51 -45.32
CA LEU A 612 8.03 13.45 -46.32
C LEU A 612 9.13 12.83 -47.21
N ILE A 613 10.00 12.00 -46.65
CA ILE A 613 11.05 11.28 -47.40
C ILE A 613 10.43 10.18 -48.28
N SER A 614 9.51 9.38 -47.74
CA SER A 614 8.93 8.25 -48.49
C SER A 614 8.10 8.69 -49.70
N ASN A 615 7.45 9.85 -49.60
CA ASN A 615 6.68 10.44 -50.70
C ASN A 615 7.54 11.29 -51.66
N GLY A 616 8.85 11.42 -51.41
CA GLY A 616 9.77 12.16 -52.27
C GLY A 616 9.68 13.70 -52.17
N TRP A 617 8.99 14.23 -51.16
CA TRP A 617 8.90 15.67 -50.91
C TRP A 617 10.21 16.23 -50.35
N ILE A 618 10.90 15.45 -49.53
CA ILE A 618 12.24 15.72 -49.02
C ILE A 618 13.25 14.78 -49.69
N ARG A 619 14.40 15.32 -50.08
CA ARG A 619 15.51 14.50 -50.59
C ARG A 619 16.08 13.63 -49.46
N SER A 620 16.14 12.33 -49.68
CA SER A 620 16.85 11.42 -48.77
C SER A 620 18.36 11.62 -48.87
N TYR A 621 19.02 11.67 -47.71
CA TYR A 621 20.47 11.63 -47.55
C TYR A 621 20.86 10.37 -46.78
N GLY A 622 20.46 9.21 -47.33
CA GLY A 622 20.56 7.94 -46.62
C GLY A 622 19.58 7.90 -45.44
N CYS A 623 20.10 7.58 -44.26
CA CYS A 623 19.35 7.53 -43.00
C CYS A 623 19.61 8.74 -42.10
N ASP A 624 20.22 9.81 -42.63
CA ASP A 624 20.40 11.08 -41.92
C ASP A 624 19.19 12.00 -42.14
N GLY A 625 18.16 11.80 -41.33
CA GLY A 625 16.97 12.65 -41.32
C GLY A 625 17.23 14.08 -40.86
N ALA A 626 18.28 14.32 -40.07
CA ALA A 626 18.63 15.66 -39.60
C ALA A 626 19.17 16.51 -40.76
N HIS A 627 20.04 15.95 -41.58
CA HIS A 627 20.52 16.60 -42.79
C HIS A 627 19.40 16.87 -43.78
N ALA A 628 18.51 15.89 -43.99
CA ALA A 628 17.35 16.03 -44.87
C ALA A 628 16.40 17.15 -44.41
N ALA A 629 16.14 17.26 -43.10
CA ALA A 629 15.30 18.31 -42.53
C ALA A 629 15.96 19.71 -42.63
N ALA A 630 17.27 19.79 -42.37
CA ALA A 630 18.00 21.06 -42.41
C ALA A 630 18.05 21.68 -43.81
N GLU A 631 18.11 20.89 -44.87
CA GLU A 631 18.08 21.39 -46.25
C GLU A 631 16.66 21.78 -46.72
N TYR A 632 15.62 21.24 -46.07
CA TYR A 632 14.24 21.44 -46.50
C TYR A 632 13.54 22.62 -45.80
N PHE A 633 13.75 22.76 -44.49
CA PHE A 633 13.15 23.83 -43.68
C PHE A 633 14.09 25.02 -43.54
N THR A 634 13.55 26.24 -43.58
CA THR A 634 14.39 27.46 -43.50
C THR A 634 14.90 27.70 -42.08
N LYS A 635 14.02 27.63 -41.09
CA LYS A 635 14.37 27.66 -39.66
C LYS A 635 13.49 26.66 -38.93
N SER A 636 14.05 25.98 -37.95
CA SER A 636 13.27 25.09 -37.09
C SER A 636 13.60 25.27 -35.62
N CYS A 637 12.76 24.69 -34.76
CA CYS A 637 13.19 24.25 -33.44
C CYS A 637 13.07 22.73 -33.36
N ALA A 638 14.21 22.06 -33.33
CA ALA A 638 14.35 20.61 -33.14
C ALA A 638 15.31 20.36 -31.97
N PRO A 639 14.78 20.36 -30.73
CA PRO A 639 15.57 20.13 -29.52
C PRO A 639 16.43 18.86 -29.62
N GLY A 640 17.73 18.98 -29.38
CA GLY A 640 18.72 17.91 -29.54
C GLY A 640 19.60 18.02 -30.78
N ALA A 641 19.29 18.90 -31.74
CA ALA A 641 20.05 19.03 -32.99
C ALA A 641 21.49 19.56 -32.82
N LEU A 642 21.84 20.18 -31.69
CA LEU A 642 23.22 20.59 -31.37
C LEU A 642 24.02 19.51 -30.62
N SER A 643 23.41 18.38 -30.29
CA SER A 643 24.07 17.33 -29.51
C SER A 643 24.62 16.23 -30.43
N ALA A 644 25.91 15.92 -30.25
CA ALA A 644 26.57 14.80 -30.91
C ALA A 644 26.01 13.42 -30.50
N GLU A 645 25.12 13.37 -29.50
CA GLU A 645 24.42 12.13 -29.12
C GLU A 645 23.26 11.77 -30.05
N TYR A 646 22.78 12.74 -30.84
CA TYR A 646 21.61 12.58 -31.71
C TYR A 646 21.90 12.88 -33.18
N VAL A 647 23.03 13.54 -33.47
CA VAL A 647 23.45 13.93 -34.82
C VAL A 647 24.90 13.52 -35.00
N ASP A 648 25.27 13.05 -36.19
CA ASP A 648 26.66 12.74 -36.51
C ASP A 648 27.52 14.01 -36.45
N SER A 649 28.56 14.00 -35.63
CA SER A 649 29.51 15.10 -35.48
C SER A 649 30.20 15.51 -36.79
N ALA A 650 30.24 14.63 -37.79
CA ALA A 650 30.85 14.88 -39.09
C ALA A 650 29.99 15.74 -40.04
N THR A 651 28.72 16.00 -39.73
CA THR A 651 27.75 16.64 -40.65
C THR A 651 27.34 18.09 -40.31
N VAL A 652 28.07 18.80 -39.45
CA VAL A 652 27.64 20.10 -38.85
C VAL A 652 28.14 21.34 -39.62
N PRO A 653 27.34 22.44 -39.76
CA PRO A 653 26.25 22.81 -38.84
C PRO A 653 24.82 22.78 -39.37
N HIS A 654 23.96 22.13 -38.57
CA HIS A 654 22.51 22.21 -38.62
C HIS A 654 21.96 23.27 -37.66
N ASP A 655 22.64 24.43 -37.56
CA ASP A 655 22.24 25.53 -36.66
C ASP A 655 20.83 26.03 -36.96
N ASN A 656 20.41 25.93 -38.22
CA ASN A 656 19.07 26.31 -38.66
C ASN A 656 17.96 25.50 -37.99
N LEU A 657 18.23 24.26 -37.59
CA LEU A 657 17.29 23.42 -36.84
C LEU A 657 17.05 23.91 -35.41
N CYS A 658 17.88 24.83 -34.91
CA CYS A 658 17.75 25.39 -33.58
C CYS A 658 17.47 26.89 -33.60
N HIS A 659 17.29 27.52 -34.77
CA HIS A 659 17.08 28.96 -34.89
C HIS A 659 15.84 29.46 -34.15
N LEU A 660 14.74 28.70 -34.17
CA LEU A 660 13.48 29.09 -33.53
C LEU A 660 13.41 28.75 -32.03
N CYS A 661 14.33 27.94 -31.51
CA CYS A 661 14.29 27.54 -30.11
C CYS A 661 14.47 28.73 -29.16
N HIS A 662 13.79 28.70 -28.01
CA HIS A 662 13.65 29.84 -27.11
C HIS A 662 14.70 29.82 -25.98
N GLY A 663 15.18 28.65 -25.58
CA GLY A 663 16.13 28.48 -24.49
C GLY A 663 17.36 29.39 -24.61
N ALA A 664 17.89 29.81 -23.46
CA ALA A 664 19.05 30.70 -23.37
C ALA A 664 20.35 29.92 -23.11
N SER A 665 21.46 30.40 -23.69
CA SER A 665 22.81 29.85 -23.47
C SER A 665 22.84 28.33 -23.69
N PHE A 666 23.40 27.55 -22.75
CA PHE A 666 23.51 26.10 -22.83
C PHE A 666 22.17 25.34 -22.83
N ARG A 667 21.05 26.00 -22.49
CA ARG A 667 19.70 25.40 -22.51
C ARG A 667 19.04 25.49 -23.88
N ARG A 668 19.57 26.36 -24.76
CA ARG A 668 19.07 26.52 -26.12
C ARG A 668 19.14 25.21 -26.87
N CYS A 669 18.01 24.79 -27.43
CA CYS A 669 17.89 23.58 -28.24
C CYS A 669 18.30 22.29 -27.49
N ARG A 670 18.22 22.27 -26.15
CA ARG A 670 18.40 21.03 -25.40
C ARG A 670 17.17 20.15 -25.48
N ARG A 671 17.40 18.84 -25.59
CA ARG A 671 16.34 17.81 -25.63
C ARG A 671 15.89 17.41 -24.22
N ASP A 672 15.50 18.40 -23.42
CA ASP A 672 14.96 18.21 -22.08
C ASP A 672 14.03 19.39 -21.72
N ALA A 673 13.36 19.33 -20.56
CA ALA A 673 12.43 20.38 -20.12
C ALA A 673 13.10 21.72 -19.75
N SER A 674 14.41 21.89 -19.99
CA SER A 674 15.08 23.19 -19.84
C SER A 674 14.92 24.09 -21.09
N GLU A 675 14.48 23.53 -22.21
CA GLU A 675 14.07 24.25 -23.42
C GLU A 675 12.54 24.40 -23.45
N ASP A 676 12.07 25.65 -23.49
CA ASP A 676 10.64 25.98 -23.47
C ASP A 676 9.84 25.38 -24.63
N TYR A 677 10.50 25.15 -25.77
CA TYR A 677 9.88 24.57 -26.97
C TYR A 677 10.06 23.05 -27.09
N PHE A 678 10.56 22.38 -26.05
CA PHE A 678 10.67 20.93 -25.99
C PHE A 678 9.34 20.22 -25.70
N GLY A 679 9.17 19.02 -26.25
CA GLY A 679 7.98 18.19 -26.05
C GLY A 679 6.78 18.60 -26.89
N HIS A 680 5.64 17.96 -26.66
CA HIS A 680 4.44 18.19 -27.47
C HIS A 680 3.86 19.60 -27.28
N VAL A 681 3.69 20.05 -26.04
CA VAL A 681 3.19 21.40 -25.74
C VAL A 681 4.17 22.47 -26.19
N GLY A 682 5.48 22.27 -25.96
CA GLY A 682 6.52 23.20 -26.39
C GLY A 682 6.59 23.38 -27.91
N ALA A 683 6.38 22.31 -28.69
CA ALA A 683 6.34 22.41 -30.15
C ALA A 683 5.12 23.21 -30.65
N VAL A 684 3.94 23.10 -30.01
CA VAL A 684 2.80 23.96 -30.33
C VAL A 684 3.09 25.41 -29.93
N ARG A 685 3.70 25.63 -28.78
CA ARG A 685 4.14 26.96 -28.31
C ARG A 685 5.10 27.62 -29.30
N CYS A 686 6.08 26.88 -29.81
CA CYS A 686 7.00 27.31 -30.87
C CYS A 686 6.27 27.81 -32.13
N MET A 687 5.20 27.13 -32.54
CA MET A 687 4.42 27.56 -33.70
C MET A 687 3.60 28.81 -33.37
N VAL A 688 2.96 28.86 -32.19
CA VAL A 688 2.12 30.00 -31.78
C VAL A 688 2.94 31.28 -31.65
N GLU A 689 4.01 31.29 -30.84
CA GLU A 689 4.77 32.50 -30.50
C GLU A 689 6.20 32.55 -31.10
N GLY A 690 6.78 31.39 -31.43
CA GLY A 690 8.16 31.26 -31.91
C GLY A 690 8.36 31.48 -33.41
N GLY A 691 7.30 31.80 -34.16
CA GLY A 691 7.38 32.07 -35.60
C GLY A 691 7.48 30.83 -36.49
N GLY A 692 7.09 29.65 -35.97
CA GLY A 692 6.90 28.44 -36.77
C GLY A 692 5.58 28.47 -37.56
N ASP A 693 5.61 27.89 -38.76
CA ASP A 693 4.43 27.76 -39.63
C ASP A 693 3.69 26.43 -39.36
N VAL A 694 4.45 25.38 -39.02
CA VAL A 694 3.93 24.03 -38.74
C VAL A 694 4.52 23.45 -37.46
N ALA A 695 3.70 22.77 -36.65
CA ALA A 695 4.13 21.97 -35.51
C ALA A 695 3.79 20.49 -35.71
N PHE A 696 4.76 19.61 -35.48
CA PHE A 696 4.54 18.16 -35.49
C PHE A 696 4.41 17.64 -34.07
N VAL A 697 3.23 17.15 -33.71
CA VAL A 697 2.88 16.81 -32.32
C VAL A 697 1.89 15.63 -32.24
N ARG A 698 1.55 15.21 -31.03
CA ARG A 698 0.39 14.32 -30.81
C ARG A 698 -0.92 15.08 -31.04
N HIS A 699 -1.96 14.36 -31.46
CA HIS A 699 -3.28 14.93 -31.73
C HIS A 699 -3.94 15.66 -30.54
N SER A 700 -3.61 15.33 -29.29
CA SER A 700 -4.20 15.99 -28.12
C SER A 700 -3.57 17.34 -27.79
N ALA A 701 -2.31 17.57 -28.17
CA ALA A 701 -1.54 18.74 -27.73
C ALA A 701 -2.18 20.08 -28.14
N PRO A 702 -2.71 20.26 -29.37
CA PRO A 702 -3.46 21.47 -29.74
C PRO A 702 -4.67 21.74 -28.84
N ALA A 703 -5.36 20.69 -28.41
CA ALA A 703 -6.51 20.79 -27.51
C ALA A 703 -6.10 21.00 -26.03
N GLU A 704 -4.85 20.69 -25.66
CA GLU A 704 -4.32 20.94 -24.31
C GLU A 704 -3.97 22.42 -24.09
N VAL A 705 -3.65 23.14 -25.16
CA VAL A 705 -3.18 24.55 -25.10
C VAL A 705 -4.24 25.57 -25.50
N SER A 706 -5.37 25.14 -26.07
CA SER A 706 -6.46 26.01 -26.51
C SER A 706 -7.66 25.98 -25.55
N ALA A 707 -8.67 26.79 -25.85
CA ALA A 707 -9.94 26.87 -25.09
C ALA A 707 -9.76 27.26 -23.61
N GLY A 708 -8.76 28.09 -23.30
CA GLY A 708 -8.51 28.59 -21.94
C GLY A 708 -8.07 27.52 -20.94
N ARG A 709 -7.68 26.32 -21.40
CA ARG A 709 -7.17 25.24 -20.55
C ARG A 709 -5.80 25.56 -19.94
N ARG A 710 -5.05 26.44 -20.61
CA ARG A 710 -3.79 27.01 -20.13
C ARG A 710 -3.96 28.50 -19.87
N ARG A 711 -3.37 28.97 -18.76
CA ARG A 711 -3.47 30.37 -18.30
C ARG A 711 -2.26 31.21 -18.68
N GLU A 712 -1.24 30.56 -19.21
CA GLU A 712 -0.02 31.19 -19.71
C GLU A 712 -0.34 32.17 -20.84
N TRP A 713 0.34 33.32 -20.85
CA TRP A 713 0.03 34.44 -21.74
C TRP A 713 0.00 34.08 -23.23
N TRP A 714 0.85 33.15 -23.66
CA TRP A 714 0.96 32.70 -25.05
C TRP A 714 -0.19 31.81 -25.51
N ALA A 715 -0.86 31.13 -24.58
CA ALA A 715 -1.94 30.17 -24.83
C ALA A 715 -3.32 30.70 -24.40
N ARG A 716 -3.36 31.73 -23.55
CA ARG A 716 -4.58 32.23 -22.89
C ARG A 716 -5.69 32.58 -23.89
N ASP A 717 -5.31 33.23 -24.99
CA ASP A 717 -6.25 33.77 -25.97
C ASP A 717 -6.34 32.87 -27.23
N LEU A 718 -5.79 31.64 -27.19
CA LEU A 718 -5.77 30.69 -28.30
C LEU A 718 -7.07 29.87 -28.37
N LEU A 719 -7.81 30.03 -29.47
CA LEU A 719 -9.04 29.29 -29.71
C LEU A 719 -8.77 27.96 -30.43
N PRO A 720 -9.60 26.94 -30.21
CA PRO A 720 -9.51 25.69 -30.95
C PRO A 720 -9.56 25.85 -32.48
N ASP A 721 -10.37 26.79 -32.97
CA ASP A 721 -10.55 27.01 -34.41
C ASP A 721 -9.34 27.71 -35.04
N ASP A 722 -8.51 28.43 -34.26
CA ASP A 722 -7.27 29.06 -34.74
C ASP A 722 -6.23 28.04 -35.23
N LEU A 723 -6.44 26.75 -34.96
CA LEU A 723 -5.54 25.65 -35.27
C LEU A 723 -6.22 24.63 -36.18
N GLN A 724 -5.51 24.21 -37.23
CA GLN A 724 -5.96 23.20 -38.17
C GLN A 724 -4.93 22.09 -38.34
N LEU A 725 -5.41 20.88 -38.66
CA LEU A 725 -4.57 19.73 -38.98
C LEU A 725 -4.25 19.74 -40.48
N LEU A 726 -3.01 19.35 -40.82
CA LEU A 726 -2.58 19.15 -42.20
C LEU A 726 -2.63 17.67 -42.55
N CYS A 727 -3.37 17.32 -43.60
CA CYS A 727 -3.72 15.93 -43.92
C CYS A 727 -2.82 15.34 -45.02
N PRO A 728 -2.58 14.01 -45.01
CA PRO A 728 -1.80 13.32 -46.04
C PRO A 728 -2.29 13.51 -47.49
N ASP A 729 -3.59 13.68 -47.67
CA ASP A 729 -4.26 13.92 -48.96
C ASP A 729 -4.11 15.37 -49.46
N GLY A 730 -3.40 16.23 -48.71
CA GLY A 730 -3.19 17.63 -49.05
C GLY A 730 -4.32 18.55 -48.62
N THR A 731 -5.35 18.04 -47.96
CA THR A 731 -6.40 18.89 -47.37
C THR A 731 -6.05 19.34 -45.96
N ARG A 732 -6.89 20.21 -45.41
CA ARG A 732 -6.85 20.62 -44.01
C ARG A 732 -8.12 20.16 -43.31
N ALA A 733 -7.99 19.82 -42.02
CA ALA A 733 -9.08 19.31 -41.22
C ALA A 733 -9.14 19.99 -39.85
N LYS A 734 -10.28 19.90 -39.18
CA LYS A 734 -10.44 20.41 -37.82
C LYS A 734 -9.70 19.52 -36.82
N MET A 735 -9.30 20.07 -35.68
CA MET A 735 -8.52 19.33 -34.67
C MET A 735 -9.17 18.02 -34.22
N HIS A 736 -10.49 17.94 -34.13
CA HIS A 736 -11.20 16.73 -33.69
C HIS A 736 -11.29 15.63 -34.76
N GLU A 737 -10.95 15.93 -36.01
CA GLU A 737 -10.95 15.00 -37.15
C GLU A 737 -9.61 14.24 -37.30
N TYR A 738 -8.75 14.30 -36.27
CA TYR A 738 -7.43 13.66 -36.23
C TYR A 738 -7.43 12.17 -36.60
N LYS A 739 -8.54 11.45 -36.38
CA LYS A 739 -8.65 10.03 -36.76
C LYS A 739 -8.57 9.81 -38.27
N HIS A 740 -9.05 10.76 -39.06
CA HIS A 740 -8.95 10.76 -40.52
C HIS A 740 -7.70 11.49 -41.01
N CYS A 741 -7.32 12.58 -40.32
CA CYS A 741 -6.19 13.43 -40.66
C CYS A 741 -5.01 13.22 -39.70
N ASN A 742 -4.14 12.25 -39.99
CA ASN A 742 -2.95 11.94 -39.19
C ASN A 742 -1.82 11.34 -40.03
N LEU A 743 -0.60 11.37 -39.48
CA LEU A 743 0.62 10.82 -40.09
C LEU A 743 0.87 9.36 -39.68
N GLY A 744 0.19 8.88 -38.64
CA GLY A 744 0.28 7.51 -38.17
C GLY A 744 -0.04 7.34 -36.68
N LYS A 745 -0.12 6.07 -36.26
CA LYS A 745 -0.33 5.69 -34.85
C LYS A 745 1.02 5.49 -34.16
N VAL A 746 1.19 6.17 -33.04
CA VAL A 746 2.38 6.11 -32.18
C VAL A 746 1.99 5.37 -30.90
N PRO A 747 2.73 4.33 -30.49
CA PRO A 747 2.50 3.71 -29.18
C PRO A 747 2.84 4.70 -28.07
N GLY A 748 2.17 4.58 -26.92
CA GLY A 748 2.46 5.42 -25.77
C GLY A 748 3.84 5.18 -25.19
N SER A 749 4.37 6.19 -24.50
CA SER A 749 5.64 6.15 -23.81
C SER A 749 5.71 4.97 -22.84
N VAL A 750 6.91 4.43 -22.67
CA VAL A 750 7.12 3.19 -21.89
C VAL A 750 8.19 3.38 -20.83
N LEU A 751 7.98 2.76 -19.67
CA LEU A 751 9.04 2.56 -18.71
C LEU A 751 9.88 1.37 -19.15
N MET A 752 11.20 1.56 -19.24
CA MET A 752 12.14 0.50 -19.59
C MET A 752 13.22 0.33 -18.53
N GLY A 753 13.68 -0.91 -18.37
CA GLY A 753 14.77 -1.27 -17.47
C GLY A 753 15.60 -2.43 -18.02
N ARG A 754 16.51 -2.94 -17.19
CA ARG A 754 17.31 -4.15 -17.51
C ARG A 754 16.41 -5.40 -17.61
N PRO A 755 16.78 -6.40 -18.41
CA PRO A 755 15.97 -7.62 -18.63
C PRO A 755 16.00 -8.58 -17.43
N ASN A 756 15.45 -8.15 -16.29
CA ASN A 756 15.27 -8.94 -15.07
C ASN A 756 13.81 -8.90 -14.64
N HIS A 757 13.05 -9.95 -14.96
CA HIS A 757 11.60 -9.98 -14.75
C HIS A 757 11.19 -9.71 -13.30
N THR A 758 11.90 -10.28 -12.33
CA THR A 758 11.61 -10.10 -10.88
C THR A 758 11.79 -8.65 -10.44
N GLU A 759 12.84 -7.99 -10.92
CA GLU A 759 13.09 -6.57 -10.63
C GLU A 759 12.01 -5.69 -11.27
N LEU A 760 11.72 -5.94 -12.55
CA LEU A 760 10.72 -5.18 -13.31
C LEU A 760 9.31 -5.37 -12.76
N ASP A 761 8.95 -6.56 -12.28
CA ASP A 761 7.66 -6.81 -11.62
C ASP A 761 7.56 -6.03 -10.31
N THR A 762 8.67 -5.96 -9.55
CA THR A 762 8.72 -5.18 -8.32
C THR A 762 8.57 -3.68 -8.58
N TYR A 763 9.23 -3.15 -9.61
CA TYR A 763 9.06 -1.75 -10.04
C TYR A 763 7.67 -1.49 -10.61
N SER A 764 7.09 -2.46 -11.33
CA SER A 764 5.70 -2.38 -11.83
C SER A 764 4.73 -2.24 -10.67
N ASN A 765 4.85 -3.10 -9.66
CA ASN A 765 4.00 -3.08 -8.48
C ASN A 765 4.14 -1.74 -7.76
N LEU A 766 5.37 -1.25 -7.53
CA LEU A 766 5.59 0.08 -6.94
C LEU A 766 4.83 1.19 -7.68
N MET A 767 4.90 1.22 -9.01
CA MET A 767 4.21 2.23 -9.82
C MET A 767 2.69 2.05 -9.84
N VAL A 768 2.18 0.81 -9.73
CA VAL A 768 0.75 0.55 -9.58
C VAL A 768 0.23 1.07 -8.25
N TYR A 769 0.96 0.85 -7.15
CA TYR A 769 0.63 1.47 -5.86
C TYR A 769 0.72 2.99 -5.92
N ALA A 770 1.79 3.52 -6.52
CA ALA A 770 2.00 4.96 -6.65
C ALA A 770 0.82 5.64 -7.35
N GLN A 771 0.34 5.09 -8.48
CA GLN A 771 -0.80 5.69 -9.19
C GLN A 771 -2.14 5.50 -8.46
N GLN A 772 -2.29 4.47 -7.62
CA GLN A 772 -3.51 4.31 -6.83
C GLN A 772 -3.65 5.43 -5.78
N PHE A 773 -2.54 5.83 -5.17
CA PHE A 773 -2.52 6.93 -4.18
C PHE A 773 -2.40 8.31 -4.83
N TYR A 774 -1.64 8.44 -5.91
CA TYR A 774 -1.19 9.72 -6.48
C TYR A 774 -1.47 9.87 -7.98
N GLY A 775 -2.31 9.02 -8.57
CA GLY A 775 -2.71 9.10 -9.98
C GLY A 775 -3.75 10.17 -10.28
N ALA A 776 -4.22 10.92 -9.28
CA ALA A 776 -5.15 12.02 -9.50
C ALA A 776 -4.54 13.09 -10.43
N VAL A 777 -5.31 13.49 -11.43
CA VAL A 777 -4.91 14.51 -12.45
C VAL A 777 -5.07 15.94 -11.91
N THR A 778 -5.71 16.11 -10.75
CA THR A 778 -5.90 17.40 -10.07
C THR A 778 -5.10 17.43 -8.77
N THR A 779 -4.32 18.50 -8.56
CA THR A 779 -3.56 18.72 -7.33
C THR A 779 -4.31 19.60 -6.35
N ASP A 780 -4.30 19.24 -5.07
CA ASP A 780 -4.29 20.20 -3.95
C ASP A 780 -2.83 20.60 -3.63
N GLU A 781 -2.58 21.81 -3.11
CA GLU A 781 -1.24 22.33 -2.79
C GLU A 781 -0.45 21.40 -1.85
N PHE A 782 -1.15 20.57 -1.08
CA PHE A 782 -0.57 19.62 -0.13
C PHE A 782 -0.41 18.20 -0.69
N SER A 783 -0.81 17.94 -1.93
CA SER A 783 -0.85 16.60 -2.54
C SER A 783 0.08 16.48 -3.74
N PHE A 784 0.73 15.33 -3.87
CA PHE A 784 1.55 14.99 -5.04
C PHE A 784 0.69 14.29 -6.10
N SER A 785 0.82 14.70 -7.36
CA SER A 785 0.17 14.08 -8.52
C SER A 785 1.20 13.59 -9.53
N MET A 786 1.08 12.33 -9.95
CA MET A 786 1.99 11.71 -10.93
C MET A 786 1.82 12.27 -12.33
N PHE A 787 0.58 12.40 -12.81
CA PHE A 787 0.23 12.79 -14.19
C PHE A 787 -0.11 14.28 -14.31
N TYR A 788 0.52 15.12 -13.49
CA TYR A 788 0.37 16.57 -13.56
C TYR A 788 1.74 17.24 -13.50
N SER A 789 1.93 18.29 -14.29
CA SER A 789 3.14 19.09 -14.32
C SER A 789 2.80 20.56 -14.02
N PRO A 790 3.52 21.21 -13.09
CA PRO A 790 3.27 22.60 -12.77
C PRO A 790 3.66 23.52 -13.94
N PRO A 791 2.82 24.50 -14.31
CA PRO A 791 3.18 25.54 -15.27
C PRO A 791 4.47 26.28 -14.84
N PRO A 792 5.33 26.70 -15.79
CA PRO A 792 5.14 26.66 -17.25
C PRO A 792 5.51 25.33 -17.92
N TYR A 793 5.85 24.29 -17.14
CA TYR A 793 6.30 23.01 -17.67
C TYR A 793 5.13 22.10 -18.03
N SER A 794 5.41 21.10 -18.85
CA SER A 794 4.46 20.08 -19.29
C SER A 794 5.13 18.72 -19.40
N ASP A 795 4.38 17.65 -19.22
CA ASP A 795 4.81 16.27 -19.43
C ASP A 795 6.12 15.91 -18.68
N LEU A 796 6.32 16.41 -17.45
CA LEU A 796 7.50 16.10 -16.64
C LEU A 796 7.45 14.65 -16.15
N ILE A 797 8.45 13.83 -16.49
CA ILE A 797 8.53 12.38 -16.23
C ILE A 797 7.45 11.59 -16.96
N PHE A 798 6.18 11.90 -16.73
CA PHE A 798 5.01 11.29 -17.34
C PHE A 798 4.20 12.36 -18.06
N SER A 799 3.44 11.94 -19.06
CA SER A 799 2.57 12.86 -19.75
C SER A 799 1.40 13.36 -18.89
N ASP A 800 1.05 14.64 -19.04
CA ASP A 800 -0.07 15.26 -18.32
C ASP A 800 -1.45 14.74 -18.77
N VAL A 801 -1.52 14.09 -19.95
CA VAL A 801 -2.75 13.43 -20.45
C VAL A 801 -2.77 11.93 -20.19
N ALA A 802 -1.72 11.38 -19.55
CA ALA A 802 -1.73 10.01 -19.09
C ALA A 802 -2.75 9.86 -17.94
N VAL A 803 -3.58 8.83 -18.01
CA VAL A 803 -4.57 8.51 -16.98
C VAL A 803 -4.05 7.42 -16.05
N ARG A 804 -3.24 6.51 -16.57
CA ARG A 804 -2.64 5.41 -15.80
C ARG A 804 -1.43 4.82 -16.50
N LEU A 805 -0.60 4.13 -15.73
CA LEU A 805 0.43 3.22 -16.19
C LEU A 805 -0.10 1.79 -16.17
N LYS A 806 0.09 1.07 -17.28
CA LYS A 806 -0.32 -0.33 -17.42
C LYS A 806 0.91 -1.24 -17.45
N PRO A 807 1.03 -2.22 -16.53
CA PRO A 807 2.05 -3.26 -16.62
C PRO A 807 1.94 -4.06 -17.91
N LEU A 808 3.08 -4.40 -18.49
CA LEU A 808 3.20 -5.32 -19.61
C LEU A 808 3.45 -6.73 -19.09
N ALA A 809 2.62 -7.68 -19.54
CA ALA A 809 2.85 -9.10 -19.31
C ALA A 809 4.21 -9.53 -19.88
N HIS A 810 4.85 -10.54 -19.29
CA HIS A 810 6.20 -10.97 -19.65
C HIS A 810 6.38 -11.24 -21.16
N SER A 811 5.40 -11.90 -21.79
CA SER A 811 5.39 -12.18 -23.24
C SER A 811 5.27 -10.94 -24.13
N LYS A 812 4.91 -9.78 -23.58
CA LYS A 812 4.77 -8.50 -24.30
C LYS A 812 5.90 -7.51 -23.98
N ARG A 813 6.89 -7.90 -23.17
CA ARG A 813 8.06 -7.07 -22.82
C ARG A 813 9.12 -7.03 -23.93
N SER A 814 8.69 -6.65 -25.14
CA SER A 814 9.57 -6.45 -26.28
C SER A 814 9.26 -5.13 -26.94
N ALA A 815 10.29 -4.32 -27.17
CA ALA A 815 10.16 -3.02 -27.84
C ALA A 815 9.59 -3.18 -29.25
N GLU A 816 9.89 -4.27 -29.96
CA GLU A 816 9.35 -4.55 -31.29
C GLU A 816 7.83 -4.78 -31.27
N ILE A 817 7.36 -5.59 -30.30
CA ILE A 817 5.93 -5.87 -30.13
C ILE A 817 5.17 -4.59 -29.79
N VAL A 818 5.73 -3.75 -28.92
CA VAL A 818 5.12 -2.48 -28.53
C VAL A 818 5.16 -1.45 -29.66
N ALA A 819 6.28 -1.34 -30.38
CA ALA A 819 6.47 -0.40 -31.48
C ALA A 819 5.55 -0.69 -32.67
N GLY A 820 5.37 -1.98 -32.98
CA GLY A 820 4.71 -2.41 -34.20
C GLY A 820 5.52 -2.08 -35.47
N PRO A 821 5.08 -2.61 -36.63
CA PRO A 821 5.87 -2.53 -37.86
C PRO A 821 5.94 -1.13 -38.47
N ALA A 822 4.97 -0.26 -38.20
CA ALA A 822 4.92 1.09 -38.77
C ALA A 822 6.04 1.98 -38.21
N LEU A 823 6.21 2.01 -36.88
CA LEU A 823 7.24 2.81 -36.24
C LEU A 823 8.64 2.31 -36.59
N ILE A 824 8.86 1.00 -36.62
CA ILE A 824 10.16 0.42 -36.99
C ILE A 824 10.55 0.81 -38.42
N ARG A 825 9.61 0.73 -39.38
CA ARG A 825 9.86 1.17 -40.76
C ARG A 825 10.16 2.66 -40.84
N ALA A 826 9.37 3.49 -40.16
CA ALA A 826 9.58 4.93 -40.15
C ALA A 826 10.95 5.31 -39.55
N ALA A 827 11.32 4.68 -38.43
CA ALA A 827 12.61 4.91 -37.78
C ALA A 827 13.80 4.60 -38.69
N ARG A 828 13.76 3.50 -39.46
CA ARG A 828 14.83 3.11 -40.40
C ARG A 828 15.04 4.11 -41.54
N ILE A 829 14.00 4.83 -41.93
CA ILE A 829 14.07 5.84 -43.01
C ILE A 829 14.75 7.11 -42.48
N VAL A 830 14.53 7.45 -41.22
CA VAL A 830 14.88 8.76 -40.65
C VAL A 830 16.16 8.74 -39.83
N SER A 831 16.55 7.60 -39.26
CA SER A 831 17.71 7.49 -38.36
C SER A 831 18.51 6.22 -38.65
N CYS A 832 19.84 6.40 -38.73
CA CYS A 832 20.78 5.31 -38.89
C CYS A 832 20.87 4.41 -37.64
N ASP A 833 20.58 4.96 -36.46
CA ASP A 833 20.63 4.26 -35.18
C ASP A 833 19.40 3.36 -34.93
N ALA A 834 18.44 3.40 -35.84
CA ALA A 834 17.26 2.55 -35.78
C ALA A 834 17.63 1.06 -35.97
N PRO A 835 16.92 0.14 -35.30
CA PRO A 835 17.22 -1.30 -35.37
C PRO A 835 17.10 -1.85 -36.79
N GLN A 836 18.21 -2.34 -37.34
CA GLN A 836 18.33 -2.85 -38.71
C GLN A 836 17.73 -4.27 -38.89
N ALA A 837 17.62 -5.06 -37.80
CA ALA A 837 16.99 -6.39 -37.77
C ALA A 837 16.26 -6.66 -36.44
N SER A 838 15.27 -7.55 -36.46
CA SER A 838 14.32 -7.88 -35.38
C SER A 838 14.87 -8.95 -34.43
N TYR A 839 15.63 -8.59 -33.37
CA TYR A 839 16.10 -9.58 -32.41
C TYR A 839 16.32 -9.02 -30.99
N TYR A 840 15.24 -8.84 -30.22
CA TYR A 840 15.33 -8.99 -28.76
C TYR A 840 13.97 -9.29 -28.12
N VAL A 841 13.81 -10.52 -27.63
CA VAL A 841 12.78 -10.90 -26.65
C VAL A 841 13.55 -11.21 -25.37
N ALA A 842 13.17 -10.59 -24.26
CA ALA A 842 13.75 -10.91 -22.96
C ALA A 842 13.65 -12.43 -22.74
N SER A 843 14.74 -13.06 -22.32
CA SER A 843 14.72 -14.50 -22.03
C SER A 843 13.79 -14.75 -20.85
N ASP A 844 12.59 -15.25 -21.13
CA ASP A 844 11.66 -15.73 -20.12
C ASP A 844 12.10 -17.14 -19.68
N PRO A 845 12.51 -17.35 -18.41
CA PRO A 845 12.91 -18.66 -17.91
C PRO A 845 11.75 -19.67 -17.93
N ASP A 846 10.49 -19.23 -17.83
CA ASP A 846 9.31 -20.12 -17.88
C ASP A 846 8.99 -20.53 -19.32
N PHE A 847 9.23 -19.66 -20.29
CA PHE A 847 9.11 -19.98 -21.72
C PHE A 847 10.08 -21.10 -22.14
N LEU A 848 11.31 -21.08 -21.63
CA LEU A 848 12.28 -22.16 -21.88
C LEU A 848 11.85 -23.48 -21.24
N SER A 849 11.20 -23.46 -20.06
CA SER A 849 10.67 -24.67 -19.42
C SER A 849 9.50 -25.28 -20.21
N HIS A 850 8.61 -24.44 -20.76
CA HIS A 850 7.48 -24.88 -21.57
C HIS A 850 7.91 -25.38 -22.96
N ALA A 851 8.89 -24.72 -23.59
CA ALA A 851 9.48 -25.17 -24.84
C ALA A 851 10.19 -26.53 -24.68
N TYR A 852 10.90 -26.72 -23.55
CA TYR A 852 11.52 -28.00 -23.22
C TYR A 852 10.48 -29.10 -22.96
N SER A 853 9.43 -28.82 -22.19
CA SER A 853 8.33 -29.75 -21.93
C SER A 853 7.61 -30.19 -23.21
N ASN A 854 7.29 -29.23 -24.08
CA ASN A 854 6.66 -29.50 -25.38
C ASN A 854 7.58 -30.23 -26.35
N GLY A 855 8.90 -29.94 -26.33
CA GLY A 855 9.91 -30.66 -27.11
C GLY A 855 10.07 -32.12 -26.69
N VAL A 856 10.04 -32.39 -25.38
CA VAL A 856 10.09 -33.76 -24.83
C VAL A 856 8.82 -34.55 -25.19
N MET A 857 7.64 -33.93 -25.11
CA MET A 857 6.37 -34.52 -25.56
C MET A 857 6.36 -34.80 -27.07
N GLY A 858 6.90 -33.89 -27.88
CA GLY A 858 7.04 -34.06 -29.33
C GLY A 858 7.96 -35.22 -29.71
N HIS A 859 9.09 -35.37 -29.01
CA HIS A 859 9.99 -36.51 -29.21
C HIS A 859 9.39 -37.84 -28.76
N LEU A 860 8.65 -37.88 -27.65
CA LEU A 860 7.95 -39.08 -27.19
C LEU A 860 6.86 -39.54 -28.17
N LEU A 861 6.10 -38.59 -28.74
CA LEU A 861 5.11 -38.87 -29.78
C LEU A 861 5.75 -39.38 -31.07
N ALA A 862 6.87 -38.78 -31.50
CA ALA A 862 7.61 -39.24 -32.68
C ALA A 862 8.17 -40.65 -32.49
N ILE A 863 8.70 -40.97 -31.31
CA ILE A 863 9.20 -42.31 -30.97
C ILE A 863 8.05 -43.32 -30.92
N CYS A 864 6.90 -42.97 -30.32
CA CYS A 864 5.72 -43.85 -30.30
C CYS A 864 5.19 -44.13 -31.72
N LEU A 865 5.12 -43.10 -32.58
CA LEU A 865 4.71 -43.27 -33.97
C LEU A 865 5.72 -44.09 -34.79
N PHE A 866 7.02 -43.96 -34.52
CA PHE A 866 8.06 -44.77 -35.13
C PHE A 866 7.97 -46.24 -34.73
N PHE A 867 7.72 -46.55 -33.45
CA PHE A 867 7.51 -47.93 -33.00
C PHE A 867 6.20 -48.53 -33.53
N LEU A 868 5.12 -47.75 -33.63
CA LEU A 868 3.87 -48.17 -34.27
C LEU A 868 4.04 -48.46 -35.77
N ALA A 869 4.93 -47.74 -36.45
CA ALA A 869 5.27 -47.99 -37.84
C ALA A 869 6.19 -49.21 -38.04
N LEU A 870 7.00 -49.58 -37.05
CA LEU A 870 7.82 -50.80 -37.06
C LEU A 870 7.05 -52.07 -36.68
N LEU A 871 5.92 -51.92 -35.96
CA LEU A 871 5.03 -53.02 -35.55
C LEU A 871 3.93 -53.32 -36.59
N ARG A 872 3.83 -52.52 -37.65
CA ARG A 872 3.05 -52.82 -38.87
C ARG A 872 3.98 -53.36 -39.96
#